data_AF-A0AAY4E2Q5-F1
#
_entry.id   AF-A0AAY4E2Q5-F1
#
_cell.length_a   1.000
_cell.length_b   1.000
_cell.length_c   1.000
_cell.angle_alpha   90.00
_cell.angle_beta   90.00
_cell.angle_gamma   90.00
#
_symmetry.space_group_name_H-M   'P 1'
#
loop_
_entity.id
_entity.type
_entity.pdbx_description
1 polymer ?
#
loop_
_entity_poly.entity_id
_entity_poly.type
_entity_poly.pdbx_seq_one_letter_code
_entity_poly.pdbx_strand_id
1 'polypeptide(L)'
;MILGTISHFPDFDANSDAETLYNAMKGFGSNKEAILDLITSRSNAQRQEIRSAYKSLYGKDLIDDLKYELTGKFERLIVSLMRPPAYHDAKEIKDAIKGTGTNEKCLIEVLASRTNQQIHGLVEAYKDAYGRDIEGDVIGDTSGHFKKMLIVLLQGTREEDDVVSEDLVVEDAQELYAAGEERWGTDEAKFIMILGNRSVTHLQLVFDEYEKIAEKSIEESIKSELSGDFERLMLAVVQCIRSVPMFFAKCLYKSMKGLGTDDNRLIRIMISRSEIDMLDIRECFRLRYEKSLHSMIQDDTSGEYKRTLLNLCGGDDDLAGEFFPEAAQIAYKMWEISAMTKITLRGTIFPAANFDPASDSQALRKAMKGFGTDEDAIINIVAQRSNAQRQEIRQAFKSLLGRNLMADLKSELSKNLCRLILGLMMTPAEFDAKMMKKAMEGAGTDEHALIEILVTRSNQQIHEMNAAYEEVYKKSLEDDIKSDTSGHFLRILVSLVQGAREEGPADMDRAREDAQALADACNDDSSEMEMKFMSILCTRSFPHLRRVFQEFVRCTNKDVELIIKKEMSGDVKNAMFAIGRHHTRFKIKPALLLCRPFGNGGNVLMNRAVPQGLGTDDRALIRIMVSRSECDLFNIRKEFKESHEASLHEFIQGDTSGDYRKTLLMLCGGED
;
A
#
# COMPACT_ATOMS: atom_id res chain seq x y z
N MET A 1 -22.19 3.62 -11.92
CA MET A 1 -22.30 2.82 -13.15
C MET A 1 -20.99 2.06 -13.22
N ILE A 2 -21.02 0.73 -13.21
CA ILE A 2 -19.79 -0.07 -13.13
C ILE A 2 -19.30 -0.33 -14.56
N LEU A 3 -18.03 0.01 -14.86
CA LEU A 3 -17.50 -0.03 -16.22
C LEU A 3 -16.48 -1.18 -16.40
N GLY A 4 -16.88 -2.18 -17.17
CA GLY A 4 -15.98 -3.21 -17.70
C GLY A 4 -15.12 -2.68 -18.84
N THR A 5 -13.99 -3.34 -19.08
CA THR A 5 -13.09 -3.10 -20.22
C THR A 5 -13.57 -3.80 -21.48
N ILE A 6 -14.31 -4.90 -21.32
CA ILE A 6 -14.94 -5.64 -22.40
C ILE A 6 -16.40 -5.23 -22.45
N SER A 7 -16.86 -4.79 -23.63
CA SER A 7 -18.23 -4.37 -23.87
C SER A 7 -18.84 -5.13 -25.04
N HIS A 8 -20.14 -4.94 -25.26
CA HIS A 8 -20.84 -5.54 -26.39
C HIS A 8 -20.24 -5.04 -27.71
N PHE A 9 -19.81 -5.96 -28.57
CA PHE A 9 -19.27 -5.62 -29.89
C PHE A 9 -20.40 -5.15 -30.83
N PRO A 10 -20.30 -3.95 -31.43
CA PRO A 10 -21.33 -3.46 -32.36
C PRO A 10 -21.35 -4.27 -33.66
N ASP A 11 -22.51 -4.35 -34.31
CA ASP A 11 -22.69 -5.04 -35.60
C ASP A 11 -22.20 -6.50 -35.60
N PHE A 12 -22.35 -7.19 -34.47
CA PHE A 12 -21.94 -8.57 -34.24
C PHE A 12 -22.76 -9.58 -35.06
N ASP A 13 -22.07 -10.55 -35.67
CA ASP A 13 -22.64 -11.75 -36.28
C ASP A 13 -21.96 -13.02 -35.76
N ALA A 14 -22.71 -13.80 -34.98
CA ALA A 14 -22.25 -15.04 -34.37
C ALA A 14 -21.77 -16.08 -35.40
N ASN A 15 -22.38 -16.13 -36.60
CA ASN A 15 -22.00 -17.09 -37.63
C ASN A 15 -20.64 -16.73 -38.23
N SER A 16 -20.43 -15.45 -38.57
CA SER A 16 -19.15 -14.96 -39.10
C SER A 16 -18.00 -15.17 -38.12
N ASP A 17 -18.24 -14.92 -36.83
CA ASP A 17 -17.24 -15.16 -35.79
C ASP A 17 -16.96 -16.65 -35.57
N ALA A 18 -17.98 -17.50 -35.62
CA ALA A 18 -17.81 -18.95 -35.56
C ALA A 18 -16.99 -19.48 -36.76
N GLU A 19 -17.23 -18.96 -37.97
CA GLU A 19 -16.42 -19.28 -39.15
C GLU A 19 -14.97 -18.82 -38.99
N THR A 20 -14.76 -17.62 -38.44
CA THR A 20 -13.43 -17.07 -38.17
C THR A 20 -12.66 -17.97 -37.21
N LEU A 21 -13.27 -18.39 -36.10
CA LEU A 21 -12.65 -19.31 -35.14
C LEU A 21 -12.38 -20.68 -35.76
N TYR A 22 -13.30 -21.22 -36.56
CA TYR A 22 -13.10 -22.50 -37.24
C TYR A 22 -11.91 -22.45 -38.19
N ASN A 23 -11.81 -21.39 -38.99
CA ASN A 23 -10.70 -21.20 -39.92
C ASN A 23 -9.38 -20.94 -39.19
N ALA A 24 -9.40 -20.25 -38.05
CA ALA A 24 -8.21 -20.02 -37.23
C ALA A 24 -7.65 -21.32 -36.63
N MET A 25 -8.49 -22.34 -36.44
CA MET A 25 -8.11 -23.67 -35.93
C MET A 25 -7.93 -24.72 -37.05
N LYS A 26 -8.00 -24.32 -38.32
CA LYS A 26 -7.91 -25.24 -39.45
C LYS A 26 -6.47 -25.37 -39.94
N GLY A 27 -5.97 -26.61 -39.98
CA GLY A 27 -4.66 -26.94 -40.55
C GLY A 27 -3.70 -27.47 -39.49
N PHE A 28 -2.39 -27.35 -39.72
CA PHE A 28 -1.39 -27.72 -38.73
C PHE A 28 -1.14 -26.54 -37.79
N GLY A 29 -1.53 -26.69 -36.52
CA GLY A 29 -1.53 -25.62 -35.52
C GLY A 29 -2.68 -24.63 -35.72
N SER A 30 -2.69 -23.57 -34.91
CA SER A 30 -3.76 -22.58 -34.86
C SER A 30 -3.25 -21.15 -34.99
N ASN A 31 -4.02 -20.27 -35.61
CA ASN A 31 -3.81 -18.83 -35.56
C ASN A 31 -4.29 -18.27 -34.22
N LYS A 32 -3.41 -18.38 -33.20
CA LYS A 32 -3.69 -17.94 -31.82
C LYS A 32 -4.04 -16.46 -31.73
N GLU A 33 -3.43 -15.64 -32.59
CA GLU A 33 -3.65 -14.19 -32.62
C GLU A 33 -5.10 -13.89 -33.03
N ALA A 34 -5.59 -14.52 -34.10
CA ALA A 34 -6.99 -14.37 -34.52
C ALA A 34 -7.98 -14.89 -33.46
N ILE A 35 -7.66 -16.02 -32.81
CA ILE A 35 -8.49 -16.58 -31.72
C ILE A 35 -8.60 -15.59 -30.58
N LEU A 36 -7.46 -15.07 -30.08
CA LEU A 36 -7.48 -14.19 -28.93
C LEU A 36 -8.09 -12.83 -29.27
N ASP A 37 -7.77 -12.23 -30.42
CA ASP A 37 -8.30 -10.92 -30.81
C ASP A 37 -9.83 -10.95 -30.93
N LEU A 38 -10.40 -12.02 -31.49
CA LEU A 38 -11.84 -12.21 -31.55
C LEU A 38 -12.43 -12.42 -30.15
N ILE A 39 -11.92 -13.39 -29.37
CA ILE A 39 -12.52 -13.73 -28.08
C ILE A 39 -12.44 -12.55 -27.10
N THR A 40 -11.33 -11.82 -27.06
CA THR A 40 -11.16 -10.65 -26.18
C THR A 40 -11.82 -9.37 -26.72
N SER A 41 -12.54 -9.42 -27.83
CA SER A 41 -13.32 -8.27 -28.34
C SER A 41 -14.82 -8.55 -28.40
N ARG A 42 -15.27 -9.67 -27.82
CA ARG A 42 -16.69 -10.03 -27.68
C ARG A 42 -17.06 -10.14 -26.21
N SER A 43 -18.23 -9.62 -25.86
CA SER A 43 -18.82 -9.84 -24.53
C SER A 43 -19.10 -11.32 -24.29
N ASN A 44 -19.22 -11.73 -23.03
CA ASN A 44 -19.49 -13.13 -22.71
C ASN A 44 -20.81 -13.62 -23.32
N ALA A 45 -21.83 -12.77 -23.36
CA ALA A 45 -23.11 -13.06 -24.01
C ALA A 45 -22.91 -13.40 -25.50
N GLN A 46 -22.15 -12.57 -26.23
CA GLN A 46 -21.81 -12.82 -27.63
C GLN A 46 -20.96 -14.09 -27.79
N ARG A 47 -20.05 -14.40 -26.86
CA ARG A 47 -19.30 -15.67 -26.87
C ARG A 47 -20.22 -16.90 -26.74
N GLN A 48 -21.33 -16.80 -25.99
CA GLN A 48 -22.32 -17.88 -25.93
C GLN A 48 -23.07 -18.06 -27.25
N GLU A 49 -23.38 -16.95 -27.93
CA GLU A 49 -23.98 -16.99 -29.27
C GLU A 49 -23.02 -17.60 -30.30
N ILE A 50 -21.74 -17.20 -30.28
CA ILE A 50 -20.69 -17.80 -31.13
C ILE A 50 -20.61 -19.31 -30.90
N ARG A 51 -20.62 -19.76 -29.63
CA ARG A 51 -20.57 -21.19 -29.30
C ARG A 51 -21.75 -21.95 -29.89
N SER A 52 -22.95 -21.35 -29.83
CA SER A 52 -24.18 -21.94 -30.40
C SER A 52 -24.14 -21.99 -31.93
N ALA A 53 -23.65 -20.92 -32.57
CA ALA A 53 -23.46 -20.85 -34.02
C ALA A 53 -22.42 -21.87 -34.50
N TYR A 54 -21.28 -21.97 -33.81
CA TYR A 54 -20.22 -22.96 -34.10
C TYR A 54 -20.75 -24.39 -34.04
N LYS A 55 -21.56 -24.71 -33.03
CA LYS A 55 -22.20 -26.03 -32.90
C LYS A 55 -23.17 -26.30 -34.05
N SER A 56 -23.92 -25.29 -34.49
CA SER A 56 -24.91 -25.42 -35.58
C SER A 56 -24.25 -25.56 -36.95
N LEU A 57 -23.20 -24.78 -37.23
CA LEU A 57 -22.51 -24.77 -38.52
C LEU A 57 -21.60 -26.00 -38.71
N TYR A 58 -20.94 -26.46 -37.65
CA TYR A 58 -19.90 -27.49 -37.75
C TYR A 58 -20.21 -28.79 -37.01
N GLY A 59 -21.26 -28.83 -36.18
CA GLY A 59 -21.58 -30.00 -35.35
C GLY A 59 -20.61 -30.26 -34.21
N LYS A 60 -19.59 -29.40 -34.01
CA LYS A 60 -18.52 -29.54 -33.02
C LYS A 60 -18.72 -28.65 -31.80
N ASP A 61 -18.11 -29.00 -30.67
CA ASP A 61 -18.07 -28.11 -29.50
C ASP A 61 -16.84 -27.21 -29.57
N LEU A 62 -17.06 -25.90 -29.59
CA LEU A 62 -15.99 -24.91 -29.71
C LEU A 62 -14.98 -24.97 -28.55
N ILE A 63 -15.43 -25.28 -27.33
CA ILE A 63 -14.53 -25.35 -26.18
C ILE A 63 -13.59 -26.56 -26.30
N ASP A 64 -14.11 -27.70 -26.77
CA ASP A 64 -13.28 -28.89 -26.98
C ASP A 64 -12.26 -28.70 -28.11
N ASP A 65 -12.65 -28.06 -29.22
CA ASP A 65 -11.70 -27.70 -30.29
C ASP A 65 -10.63 -26.70 -29.79
N LEU A 66 -11.01 -25.69 -28.98
CA LEU A 66 -10.05 -24.76 -28.37
C LEU A 66 -9.07 -25.46 -27.41
N LYS A 67 -9.53 -26.42 -26.60
CA LYS A 67 -8.64 -27.21 -25.72
C LYS A 67 -7.69 -28.11 -26.50
N TYR A 68 -8.10 -28.57 -27.67
CA TYR A 68 -7.26 -29.40 -28.53
C TYR A 68 -6.14 -28.58 -29.18
N GLU A 69 -6.47 -27.38 -29.66
CA GLU A 69 -5.52 -26.51 -30.38
C GLU A 69 -4.62 -25.67 -29.46
N LEU A 70 -5.08 -25.34 -28.26
CA LEU A 70 -4.36 -24.49 -27.32
C LEU A 70 -3.75 -25.32 -26.18
N THR A 71 -2.71 -24.80 -25.54
CA THR A 71 -2.14 -25.43 -24.35
C THR A 71 -1.75 -24.43 -23.26
N GLY A 72 -1.64 -24.90 -22.02
CA GLY A 72 -1.07 -24.16 -20.90
C GLY A 72 -1.92 -22.99 -20.41
N LYS A 73 -1.27 -21.91 -19.97
CA LYS A 73 -1.93 -20.73 -19.40
C LYS A 73 -2.85 -20.02 -20.40
N PHE A 74 -2.43 -19.97 -21.67
CA PHE A 74 -3.21 -19.38 -22.75
C PHE A 74 -4.50 -20.18 -23.01
N GLU A 75 -4.42 -21.52 -23.07
CA GLU A 75 -5.61 -22.39 -23.14
C GLU A 75 -6.55 -22.14 -21.97
N ARG A 76 -6.04 -22.17 -20.74
CA ARG A 76 -6.86 -21.95 -19.54
C ARG A 76 -7.62 -20.62 -19.62
N LEU A 77 -6.93 -19.55 -19.99
CA LEU A 77 -7.50 -18.20 -20.09
C LEU A 77 -8.60 -18.14 -21.17
N ILE A 78 -8.30 -18.59 -22.40
CA ILE A 78 -9.26 -18.57 -23.51
C ILE A 78 -10.48 -19.45 -23.24
N VAL A 79 -10.28 -20.69 -22.79
CA VAL A 79 -11.37 -21.63 -22.49
C VAL A 79 -12.25 -21.11 -21.35
N SER A 80 -11.65 -20.40 -20.38
CA SER A 80 -12.39 -19.83 -19.26
C SER A 80 -13.20 -18.59 -19.65
N LEU A 81 -12.70 -17.76 -20.57
CA LEU A 81 -13.45 -16.64 -21.16
C LEU A 81 -14.72 -17.07 -21.91
N MET A 82 -14.76 -18.32 -22.39
CA MET A 82 -15.92 -18.89 -23.10
C MET A 82 -17.01 -19.41 -22.15
N ARG A 83 -16.77 -19.53 -20.84
CA ARG A 83 -17.77 -20.00 -19.88
C ARG A 83 -18.68 -18.86 -19.45
N PRO A 84 -20.00 -19.10 -19.24
CA PRO A 84 -20.85 -18.13 -18.56
C PRO A 84 -20.28 -17.78 -17.17
N PRO A 85 -20.45 -16.54 -16.66
CA PRO A 85 -19.80 -16.10 -15.42
C PRO A 85 -20.07 -17.00 -14.20
N ALA A 86 -21.32 -17.44 -14.01
CA ALA A 86 -21.69 -18.34 -12.92
C ALA A 86 -21.02 -19.72 -13.02
N TYR A 87 -20.88 -20.27 -14.24
CA TYR A 87 -20.20 -21.54 -14.48
C TYR A 87 -18.68 -21.42 -14.32
N HIS A 88 -18.13 -20.25 -14.63
CA HIS A 88 -16.73 -19.94 -14.36
C HIS A 88 -16.46 -19.96 -12.85
N ASP A 89 -17.25 -19.24 -12.06
CA ASP A 89 -17.12 -19.24 -10.60
C ASP A 89 -17.33 -20.64 -10.00
N ALA A 90 -18.34 -21.38 -10.47
CA ALA A 90 -18.57 -22.77 -10.05
C ALA A 90 -17.36 -23.68 -10.35
N LYS A 91 -16.68 -23.47 -11.48
CA LYS A 91 -15.44 -24.21 -11.82
C LYS A 91 -14.28 -23.82 -10.92
N GLU A 92 -14.10 -22.54 -10.62
CA GLU A 92 -13.03 -22.08 -9.72
C GLU A 92 -13.25 -22.59 -8.29
N ILE A 93 -14.49 -22.57 -7.76
CA ILE A 93 -14.81 -23.20 -6.47
C ILE A 93 -14.59 -24.72 -6.53
N LYS A 94 -15.01 -25.38 -7.62
CA LYS A 94 -14.82 -26.82 -7.77
C LYS A 94 -13.36 -27.20 -7.71
N ASP A 95 -12.50 -26.46 -8.40
CA ASP A 95 -11.06 -26.69 -8.40
C ASP A 95 -10.43 -26.36 -7.04
N ALA A 96 -10.95 -25.35 -6.33
CA ALA A 96 -10.47 -24.96 -5.02
C ALA A 96 -10.67 -26.04 -3.94
N ILE A 97 -11.71 -26.87 -4.06
CA ILE A 97 -12.04 -27.94 -3.10
C ILE A 97 -11.79 -29.35 -3.67
N LYS A 98 -11.14 -29.46 -4.84
CA LYS A 98 -10.85 -30.73 -5.48
C LYS A 98 -9.39 -31.12 -5.27
N GLY A 99 -9.18 -32.28 -4.66
CA GLY A 99 -7.87 -32.90 -4.52
C GLY A 99 -7.45 -33.02 -3.06
N THR A 100 -6.15 -33.18 -2.82
CA THR A 100 -5.59 -33.18 -1.48
C THR A 100 -5.25 -31.75 -1.07
N GLY A 101 -6.08 -31.16 -0.21
CA GLY A 101 -5.95 -29.77 0.25
C GLY A 101 -6.99 -28.85 -0.39
N THR A 102 -7.09 -27.65 0.15
CA THR A 102 -8.09 -26.64 -0.22
C THR A 102 -7.37 -25.36 -0.65
N ASN A 103 -7.92 -24.63 -1.63
CA ASN A 103 -7.43 -23.31 -2.00
C ASN A 103 -8.30 -22.24 -1.30
N GLU A 104 -8.01 -21.97 -0.03
CA GLU A 104 -8.77 -21.02 0.79
C GLU A 104 -8.74 -19.61 0.19
N LYS A 105 -7.64 -19.22 -0.45
CA LYS A 105 -7.52 -17.91 -1.13
C LYS A 105 -8.57 -17.74 -2.23
N CYS A 106 -8.84 -18.80 -3.01
CA CYS A 106 -9.88 -18.79 -4.03
C CYS A 106 -11.29 -18.71 -3.41
N LEU A 107 -11.56 -19.51 -2.37
CA LEU A 107 -12.84 -19.48 -1.66
C LEU A 107 -13.12 -18.09 -1.08
N ILE A 108 -12.14 -17.49 -0.41
CA ILE A 108 -12.23 -16.15 0.18
C ILE A 108 -12.52 -15.10 -0.91
N GLU A 109 -11.73 -15.10 -1.99
CA GLU A 109 -11.85 -14.08 -3.04
C GLU A 109 -13.21 -14.11 -3.73
N VAL A 110 -13.72 -15.30 -4.05
CA VAL A 110 -15.04 -15.45 -4.68
C VAL A 110 -16.13 -15.10 -3.68
N LEU A 111 -16.22 -15.79 -2.55
CA LEU A 111 -17.38 -15.67 -1.65
C LEU A 111 -17.46 -14.32 -0.90
N ALA A 112 -16.34 -13.64 -0.66
CA ALA A 112 -16.37 -12.30 -0.05
C ALA A 112 -16.78 -11.18 -1.02
N SER A 113 -16.68 -11.39 -2.34
CA SER A 113 -16.84 -10.33 -3.35
C SER A 113 -18.11 -10.42 -4.19
N ARG A 114 -18.77 -11.58 -4.24
CA ARG A 114 -19.99 -11.77 -5.03
C ARG A 114 -21.21 -11.16 -4.35
N THR A 115 -22.10 -10.60 -5.17
CA THR A 115 -23.42 -10.13 -4.73
C THR A 115 -24.38 -11.31 -4.48
N ASN A 116 -25.51 -11.05 -3.82
CA ASN A 116 -26.57 -12.04 -3.61
C ASN A 116 -26.96 -12.76 -4.93
N GLN A 117 -27.22 -11.99 -5.99
CA GLN A 117 -27.57 -12.53 -7.30
C GLN A 117 -26.45 -13.40 -7.91
N GLN A 118 -25.19 -12.99 -7.77
CA GLN A 118 -24.05 -13.76 -8.28
C GLN A 118 -23.86 -15.06 -7.49
N ILE A 119 -24.08 -15.05 -6.18
CA ILE A 119 -24.05 -16.24 -5.33
C ILE A 119 -25.15 -17.23 -5.73
N HIS A 120 -26.39 -16.78 -5.92
CA HIS A 120 -27.47 -17.66 -6.36
C HIS A 120 -27.19 -18.29 -7.74
N GLY A 121 -26.71 -17.49 -8.70
CA GLY A 121 -26.30 -18.00 -10.00
C GLY A 121 -25.16 -19.03 -9.92
N LEU A 122 -24.17 -18.79 -9.05
CA LEU A 122 -23.07 -19.71 -8.78
C LEU A 122 -23.57 -21.04 -8.21
N VAL A 123 -24.46 -21.02 -7.21
CA VAL A 123 -25.03 -22.22 -6.59
C VAL A 123 -25.80 -23.05 -7.63
N GLU A 124 -26.63 -22.40 -8.45
CA GLU A 124 -27.38 -23.06 -9.53
C GLU A 124 -26.43 -23.69 -10.56
N ALA A 125 -25.43 -22.94 -11.03
CA ALA A 125 -24.46 -23.41 -12.01
C ALA A 125 -23.60 -24.57 -11.47
N TYR A 126 -23.24 -24.56 -10.19
CA TYR A 126 -22.49 -25.66 -9.57
C TYR A 126 -23.34 -26.94 -9.51
N LYS A 127 -24.62 -26.81 -9.14
CA LYS A 127 -25.55 -27.93 -9.11
C LYS A 127 -25.79 -28.50 -10.50
N ASP A 128 -25.97 -27.65 -11.50
CA ASP A 128 -26.14 -28.08 -12.89
C ASP A 128 -24.89 -28.79 -13.43
N ALA A 129 -23.72 -28.16 -13.29
CA ALA A 129 -22.47 -28.65 -13.88
C ALA A 129 -21.95 -29.94 -13.23
N TYR A 130 -22.19 -30.14 -11.93
CA TYR A 130 -21.57 -31.24 -11.17
C TYR A 130 -22.57 -32.19 -10.52
N GLY A 131 -23.87 -31.88 -10.50
CA GLY A 131 -24.88 -32.68 -9.79
C GLY A 131 -24.65 -32.75 -8.28
N ARG A 132 -23.97 -31.76 -7.70
CA ARG A 132 -23.57 -31.73 -6.29
C ARG A 132 -24.08 -30.46 -5.62
N ASP A 133 -24.23 -30.55 -4.31
CA ASP A 133 -24.51 -29.39 -3.46
C ASP A 133 -23.19 -28.69 -3.11
N ILE A 134 -23.10 -27.40 -3.45
CA ILE A 134 -21.88 -26.61 -3.19
C ILE A 134 -21.69 -26.36 -1.69
N GLU A 135 -22.78 -26.16 -0.94
CA GLU A 135 -22.70 -25.93 0.49
C GLU A 135 -22.13 -27.17 1.20
N GLY A 136 -22.67 -28.35 0.89
CA GLY A 136 -22.17 -29.63 1.38
C GLY A 136 -20.69 -29.87 1.02
N ASP A 137 -20.28 -29.54 -0.20
CA ASP A 137 -18.88 -29.69 -0.62
C ASP A 137 -17.96 -28.71 0.15
N VAL A 138 -18.35 -27.45 0.34
CA VAL A 138 -17.57 -26.47 1.13
C VAL A 138 -17.54 -26.85 2.62
N ILE A 139 -18.63 -27.36 3.18
CA ILE A 139 -18.68 -27.87 4.56
C ILE A 139 -17.69 -29.01 4.78
N GLY A 140 -17.56 -29.90 3.79
CA GLY A 140 -16.66 -31.06 3.84
C GLY A 140 -15.18 -30.69 3.81
N ASP A 141 -14.83 -29.59 3.15
CA ASP A 141 -13.45 -29.15 2.92
C ASP A 141 -12.97 -28.07 3.91
N THR A 142 -13.87 -27.50 4.71
CA THR A 142 -13.56 -26.37 5.61
C THR A 142 -13.96 -26.63 7.06
N SER A 143 -13.38 -25.88 8.00
CA SER A 143 -13.64 -26.06 9.44
C SER A 143 -13.74 -24.74 10.22
N GLY A 144 -14.15 -24.84 11.49
CA GLY A 144 -14.18 -23.71 12.43
C GLY A 144 -15.06 -22.53 11.99
N HIS A 145 -14.65 -21.32 12.40
CA HIS A 145 -15.32 -20.07 12.07
C HIS A 145 -15.17 -19.68 10.60
N PHE A 146 -14.06 -20.09 9.96
CA PHE A 146 -13.86 -19.96 8.52
C PHE A 146 -15.02 -20.61 7.74
N LYS A 147 -15.33 -21.89 8.02
CA LYS A 147 -16.49 -22.56 7.44
C LYS A 147 -17.78 -21.78 7.67
N LYS A 148 -18.07 -21.41 8.92
CA LYS A 148 -19.33 -20.73 9.29
C LYS A 148 -19.55 -19.47 8.45
N MET A 149 -18.52 -18.63 8.32
CA MET A 149 -18.62 -17.41 7.52
C MET A 149 -18.79 -17.69 6.03
N LEU A 150 -18.09 -18.69 5.47
CA LEU A 150 -18.30 -19.07 4.06
C LEU A 150 -19.74 -19.53 3.80
N ILE A 151 -20.35 -20.27 4.74
CA ILE A 151 -21.75 -20.71 4.60
C ILE A 151 -22.70 -19.51 4.65
N VAL A 152 -22.48 -18.54 5.55
CA VAL A 152 -23.28 -17.31 5.60
C VAL A 152 -23.21 -16.54 4.28
N LEU A 153 -22.00 -16.38 3.71
CA LEU A 153 -21.82 -15.72 2.42
C LEU A 153 -22.48 -16.51 1.27
N LEU A 154 -22.43 -17.84 1.30
CA LEU A 154 -23.05 -18.71 0.30
C LEU A 154 -24.58 -18.68 0.32
N GLN A 155 -25.23 -18.23 1.40
CA GLN A 155 -26.68 -18.06 1.39
C GLN A 155 -27.11 -16.97 0.40
N GLY A 156 -26.26 -15.96 0.17
CA GLY A 156 -26.61 -14.83 -0.70
C GLY A 156 -27.85 -14.08 -0.20
N THR A 157 -27.96 -13.89 1.11
CA THR A 157 -29.09 -13.25 1.79
C THR A 157 -28.66 -12.01 2.58
N ARG A 158 -27.61 -11.31 2.15
CA ARG A 158 -27.25 -10.02 2.76
C ARG A 158 -28.42 -9.05 2.57
N GLU A 159 -28.74 -8.27 3.59
CA GLU A 159 -29.72 -7.19 3.52
C GLU A 159 -29.38 -6.25 2.35
N GLU A 160 -30.37 -5.92 1.52
CA GLU A 160 -30.19 -4.99 0.39
C GLU A 160 -30.07 -3.55 0.92
N ASP A 161 -29.40 -2.68 0.17
CA ASP A 161 -29.22 -1.28 0.57
C ASP A 161 -30.55 -0.52 0.59
N ASP A 162 -30.87 0.09 1.74
CA ASP A 162 -32.07 0.90 1.97
C ASP A 162 -31.76 2.15 2.84
N VAL A 163 -32.80 2.75 3.43
CA VAL A 163 -32.61 3.90 4.34
C VAL A 163 -31.97 3.43 5.63
N VAL A 164 -30.70 3.80 5.82
CA VAL A 164 -29.91 3.41 6.99
C VAL A 164 -30.47 4.02 8.28
N SER A 165 -30.61 3.20 9.32
CA SER A 165 -30.94 3.64 10.68
C SER A 165 -29.66 4.05 11.42
N GLU A 166 -29.55 5.34 11.76
CA GLU A 166 -28.39 5.85 12.53
C GLU A 166 -28.26 5.18 13.91
N ASP A 167 -29.38 4.92 14.59
CA ASP A 167 -29.39 4.22 15.89
C ASP A 167 -28.80 2.81 15.77
N LEU A 168 -29.20 2.06 14.73
CA LEU A 168 -28.67 0.71 14.49
C LEU A 168 -27.19 0.73 14.08
N VAL A 169 -26.73 1.78 13.38
CA VAL A 169 -25.31 1.95 13.06
C VAL A 169 -24.48 2.08 14.34
N VAL A 170 -24.93 2.93 15.27
CA VAL A 170 -24.28 3.11 16.58
C VAL A 170 -24.32 1.82 17.39
N GLU A 171 -25.47 1.13 17.40
CA GLU A 171 -25.64 -0.15 18.10
C GLU A 171 -24.67 -1.22 17.57
N ASP A 172 -24.65 -1.48 16.26
CA ASP A 172 -23.77 -2.49 15.66
C ASP A 172 -22.29 -2.11 15.84
N ALA A 173 -21.93 -0.83 15.80
CA ALA A 173 -20.56 -0.37 16.06
C ALA A 173 -20.13 -0.65 17.50
N GLN A 174 -21.01 -0.39 18.47
CA GLN A 174 -20.80 -0.74 19.88
C GLN A 174 -20.75 -2.25 20.10
N GLU A 175 -21.62 -3.03 19.44
CA GLU A 175 -21.60 -4.49 19.53
C GLU A 175 -20.27 -5.06 19.00
N LEU A 176 -19.78 -4.58 17.86
CA LEU A 176 -18.48 -4.98 17.33
C LEU A 176 -17.32 -4.61 18.26
N TYR A 177 -17.39 -3.43 18.90
CA TYR A 177 -16.37 -2.99 19.86
C TYR A 177 -16.35 -3.88 21.10
N ALA A 178 -17.51 -4.11 21.69
CA ALA A 178 -17.69 -4.99 22.85
C ALA A 178 -17.34 -6.45 22.54
N ALA A 179 -17.53 -6.89 21.29
CA ALA A 179 -17.19 -8.22 20.80
C ALA A 179 -15.69 -8.43 20.54
N GLY A 180 -14.91 -7.37 20.38
CA GLY A 180 -13.47 -7.43 20.14
C GLY A 180 -12.67 -6.71 21.22
N GLU A 181 -12.42 -5.42 21.02
CA GLU A 181 -11.47 -4.61 21.81
C GLU A 181 -11.80 -4.50 23.32
N GLU A 182 -13.06 -4.68 23.75
CA GLU A 182 -13.43 -4.62 25.18
C GLU A 182 -13.15 -5.93 25.95
N ARG A 183 -12.71 -6.99 25.26
CA ARG A 183 -12.44 -8.30 25.87
C ARG A 183 -11.11 -8.87 25.39
N TRP A 184 -10.60 -9.87 26.09
CA TRP A 184 -9.49 -10.67 25.57
C TRP A 184 -10.03 -11.65 24.52
N GLY A 185 -9.60 -11.52 23.27
CA GLY A 185 -10.05 -12.35 22.14
C GLY A 185 -11.29 -11.75 21.45
N THR A 186 -11.84 -12.46 20.46
CA THR A 186 -13.01 -11.99 19.70
C THR A 186 -14.22 -12.89 19.91
N ASP A 187 -15.41 -12.32 19.95
CA ASP A 187 -16.68 -13.03 19.73
C ASP A 187 -16.90 -13.19 18.22
N GLU A 188 -16.35 -14.27 17.66
CA GLU A 188 -16.39 -14.49 16.21
C GLU A 188 -17.82 -14.66 15.70
N ALA A 189 -18.75 -15.13 16.54
CA ALA A 189 -20.15 -15.30 16.16
C ALA A 189 -20.83 -13.95 15.91
N LYS A 190 -20.59 -12.95 16.77
CA LYS A 190 -21.09 -11.59 16.57
C LYS A 190 -20.52 -10.93 15.31
N PHE A 191 -19.21 -11.07 15.08
CA PHE A 191 -18.59 -10.59 13.85
C PHE A 191 -19.18 -11.23 12.59
N ILE A 192 -19.39 -12.56 12.59
CA ILE A 192 -20.02 -13.28 11.47
C ILE A 192 -21.46 -12.79 11.26
N MET A 193 -22.23 -12.63 12.33
CA MET A 193 -23.62 -12.19 12.25
C MET A 193 -23.74 -10.79 11.62
N ILE A 194 -23.00 -9.80 12.14
CA ILE A 194 -23.10 -8.41 11.69
C ILE A 194 -22.52 -8.28 10.27
N LEU A 195 -21.28 -8.72 10.06
CA LEU A 195 -20.59 -8.53 8.77
C LEU A 195 -21.15 -9.41 7.65
N GLY A 196 -21.81 -10.52 7.98
CA GLY A 196 -22.43 -11.42 7.02
C GLY A 196 -23.81 -11.00 6.54
N ASN A 197 -24.57 -10.24 7.34
CA ASN A 197 -25.99 -9.99 7.07
C ASN A 197 -26.33 -8.53 6.75
N ARG A 198 -25.72 -7.55 7.43
CA ARG A 198 -26.07 -6.13 7.22
C ARG A 198 -25.78 -5.66 5.80
N SER A 199 -26.54 -4.67 5.33
CA SER A 199 -26.34 -4.07 4.01
C SER A 199 -24.97 -3.41 3.89
N VAL A 200 -24.49 -3.25 2.65
CA VAL A 200 -23.16 -2.70 2.38
C VAL A 200 -23.08 -1.26 2.87
N THR A 201 -24.11 -0.46 2.57
CA THR A 201 -24.18 0.95 2.96
C THR A 201 -24.24 1.10 4.48
N HIS A 202 -25.01 0.25 5.17
CA HIS A 202 -25.05 0.23 6.64
C HIS A 202 -23.67 -0.08 7.23
N LEU A 203 -23.01 -1.13 6.76
CA LEU A 203 -21.71 -1.54 7.29
C LEU A 203 -20.60 -0.52 7.04
N GLN A 204 -20.64 0.20 5.92
CA GLN A 204 -19.69 1.30 5.68
C GLN A 204 -19.82 2.37 6.77
N LEU A 205 -21.04 2.75 7.15
CA LEU A 205 -21.29 3.71 8.23
C LEU A 205 -20.95 3.14 9.62
N VAL A 206 -21.20 1.85 9.85
CA VAL A 206 -20.75 1.15 11.07
C VAL A 206 -19.23 1.20 11.19
N PHE A 207 -18.47 1.03 10.11
CA PHE A 207 -17.01 1.10 10.16
C PHE A 207 -16.51 2.50 10.52
N ASP A 208 -17.16 3.54 10.00
CA ASP A 208 -16.84 4.94 10.32
C ASP A 208 -17.18 5.28 11.78
N GLU A 209 -18.28 4.76 12.31
CA GLU A 209 -18.67 4.94 13.72
C GLU A 209 -17.78 4.11 14.66
N TYR A 210 -17.47 2.87 14.30
CA TYR A 210 -16.57 1.98 15.04
C TYR A 210 -15.20 2.64 15.25
N GLU A 211 -14.63 3.27 14.21
CA GLU A 211 -13.33 3.93 14.30
C GLU A 211 -13.32 5.10 15.30
N LYS A 212 -14.47 5.76 15.50
CA LYS A 212 -14.62 6.81 16.54
C LYS A 212 -14.66 6.23 17.95
N ILE A 213 -15.27 5.05 18.13
CA ILE A 213 -15.42 4.38 19.43
C ILE A 213 -14.12 3.68 19.83
N ALA A 214 -13.52 2.92 18.90
CA ALA A 214 -12.38 2.05 19.15
C ALA A 214 -11.02 2.76 19.05
N GLU A 215 -10.99 3.97 18.48
CA GLU A 215 -9.76 4.69 18.09
C GLU A 215 -8.81 3.85 17.20
N LYS A 216 -9.37 2.84 16.52
CA LYS A 216 -8.72 1.93 15.57
C LYS A 216 -9.72 1.53 14.50
N SER A 217 -9.25 1.27 13.28
CA SER A 217 -10.13 0.76 12.23
C SER A 217 -10.49 -0.70 12.46
N ILE A 218 -11.67 -1.14 12.03
CA ILE A 218 -12.15 -2.52 12.22
C ILE A 218 -11.18 -3.57 11.66
N GLU A 219 -10.45 -3.27 10.58
CA GLU A 219 -9.42 -4.15 10.02
C GLU A 219 -8.23 -4.35 10.97
N GLU A 220 -7.92 -3.34 11.78
CA GLU A 220 -6.82 -3.40 12.73
C GLU A 220 -7.18 -4.30 13.90
N SER A 221 -8.40 -4.15 14.42
CA SER A 221 -8.94 -5.03 15.45
C SER A 221 -9.03 -6.48 14.97
N ILE A 222 -9.48 -6.70 13.72
CA ILE A 222 -9.50 -8.05 13.13
C ILE A 222 -8.09 -8.65 13.04
N LYS A 223 -7.09 -7.88 12.61
CA LYS A 223 -5.69 -8.35 12.49
C LYS A 223 -5.04 -8.64 13.84
N SER A 224 -5.41 -7.93 14.90
CA SER A 224 -4.83 -8.16 16.23
C SER A 224 -5.50 -9.32 16.96
N GLU A 225 -6.78 -9.56 16.71
CA GLU A 225 -7.55 -10.51 17.52
C GLU A 225 -7.86 -11.84 16.82
N LEU A 226 -7.83 -11.90 15.48
CA LEU A 226 -8.08 -13.14 14.72
C LEU A 226 -6.78 -13.67 14.10
N SER A 227 -6.80 -14.95 13.71
CA SER A 227 -5.68 -15.59 13.01
C SER A 227 -6.13 -16.56 11.91
N GLY A 228 -5.18 -16.97 11.07
CA GLY A 228 -5.38 -18.01 10.06
C GLY A 228 -6.31 -17.58 8.91
N ASP A 229 -6.98 -18.55 8.29
CA ASP A 229 -7.85 -18.27 7.13
C ASP A 229 -9.15 -17.55 7.51
N PHE A 230 -9.58 -17.66 8.76
CA PHE A 230 -10.71 -16.88 9.25
C PHE A 230 -10.38 -15.38 9.30
N GLU A 231 -9.23 -14.98 9.83
CA GLU A 231 -8.75 -13.59 9.76
C GLU A 231 -8.70 -13.09 8.31
N ARG A 232 -8.12 -13.88 7.41
CA ARG A 232 -8.02 -13.52 5.98
C ARG A 232 -9.39 -13.34 5.32
N LEU A 233 -10.36 -14.20 5.64
CA LEU A 233 -11.73 -14.10 5.15
C LEU A 233 -12.41 -12.84 5.68
N MET A 234 -12.35 -12.58 6.98
CA MET A 234 -12.99 -11.41 7.59
C MET A 234 -12.39 -10.11 7.06
N LEU A 235 -11.07 -10.05 6.87
CA LEU A 235 -10.41 -8.92 6.21
C LEU A 235 -10.83 -8.73 4.76
N ALA A 236 -11.05 -9.82 4.01
CA ALA A 236 -11.53 -9.74 2.64
C ALA A 236 -12.98 -9.23 2.60
N VAL A 237 -13.85 -9.71 3.48
CA VAL A 237 -15.25 -9.25 3.60
C VAL A 237 -15.29 -7.74 3.90
N VAL A 238 -14.56 -7.27 4.91
CA VAL A 238 -14.47 -5.83 5.22
C VAL A 238 -13.93 -5.02 4.04
N GLN A 239 -12.88 -5.51 3.36
CA GLN A 239 -12.32 -4.83 2.19
C GLN A 239 -13.32 -4.75 1.02
N CYS A 240 -14.07 -5.82 0.77
CA CYS A 240 -15.11 -5.84 -0.26
C CYS A 240 -16.29 -4.92 0.08
N ILE A 241 -16.73 -4.88 1.35
CA ILE A 241 -17.76 -3.95 1.82
C ILE A 241 -17.30 -2.50 1.62
N ARG A 242 -16.04 -2.17 1.91
CA ARG A 242 -15.51 -0.83 1.63
C ARG A 242 -15.41 -0.54 0.14
N SER A 243 -14.81 -1.45 -0.63
CA SER A 243 -14.66 -1.31 -2.08
C SER A 243 -14.17 -2.62 -2.70
N VAL A 244 -15.05 -3.27 -3.46
CA VAL A 244 -14.71 -4.43 -4.29
C VAL A 244 -13.59 -4.12 -5.30
N PRO A 245 -13.59 -2.99 -6.03
CA PRO A 245 -12.47 -2.63 -6.91
C PRO A 245 -11.13 -2.53 -6.19
N MET A 246 -11.09 -1.89 -5.01
CA MET A 246 -9.87 -1.76 -4.21
C MET A 246 -9.36 -3.10 -3.69
N PHE A 247 -10.28 -4.01 -3.33
CA PHE A 247 -9.95 -5.38 -2.98
C PHE A 247 -9.29 -6.11 -4.15
N PHE A 248 -9.88 -6.08 -5.35
CA PHE A 248 -9.31 -6.74 -6.52
C PHE A 248 -8.00 -6.11 -6.99
N ALA A 249 -7.85 -4.79 -6.91
CA ALA A 249 -6.57 -4.12 -7.19
C ALA A 249 -5.45 -4.67 -6.28
N LYS A 250 -5.75 -4.88 -4.99
CA LYS A 250 -4.82 -5.53 -4.05
C LYS A 250 -4.56 -7.00 -4.38
N CYS A 251 -5.58 -7.75 -4.78
CA CYS A 251 -5.44 -9.14 -5.17
C CYS A 251 -4.56 -9.32 -6.41
N LEU A 252 -4.74 -8.47 -7.44
CA LEU A 252 -3.95 -8.45 -8.66
C LEU A 252 -2.49 -8.10 -8.40
N TYR A 253 -2.24 -7.08 -7.57
CA TYR A 253 -0.89 -6.71 -7.20
C TYR A 253 -0.18 -7.89 -6.52
N LYS A 254 -0.85 -8.53 -5.55
CA LYS A 254 -0.33 -9.72 -4.87
C LYS A 254 -0.09 -10.91 -5.81
N SER A 255 -0.85 -11.05 -6.89
CA SER A 255 -0.62 -12.13 -7.85
C SER A 255 0.62 -11.94 -8.73
N MET A 256 1.12 -10.71 -8.88
CA MET A 256 2.26 -10.40 -9.76
C MET A 256 3.47 -9.85 -9.00
N LYS A 257 3.40 -9.82 -7.66
CA LYS A 257 4.47 -9.28 -6.82
C LYS A 257 5.48 -10.39 -6.50
N GLY A 258 6.76 -10.12 -6.73
CA GLY A 258 7.87 -10.98 -6.34
C GLY A 258 8.40 -11.81 -7.50
N LEU A 259 9.11 -12.89 -7.20
CA LEU A 259 9.59 -13.82 -8.22
C LEU A 259 8.47 -14.77 -8.63
N GLY A 260 7.97 -14.59 -9.86
CA GLY A 260 6.90 -15.41 -10.45
C GLY A 260 5.50 -14.86 -10.19
N THR A 261 4.51 -15.50 -10.80
CA THR A 261 3.12 -15.04 -10.86
C THR A 261 2.18 -16.10 -10.31
N ASP A 262 1.19 -15.71 -9.51
CA ASP A 262 0.01 -16.53 -9.21
C ASP A 262 -0.98 -16.42 -10.40
N ASP A 263 -0.65 -17.10 -11.50
CA ASP A 263 -1.40 -17.02 -12.75
C ASP A 263 -2.86 -17.44 -12.60
N ASN A 264 -3.16 -18.36 -11.68
CA ASN A 264 -4.52 -18.85 -11.46
C ASN A 264 -5.40 -17.72 -10.90
N ARG A 265 -4.87 -16.98 -9.92
CA ARG A 265 -5.53 -15.80 -9.37
C ARG A 265 -5.63 -14.69 -10.42
N LEU A 266 -4.54 -14.41 -11.14
CA LEU A 266 -4.52 -13.39 -12.19
C LEU A 266 -5.58 -13.67 -13.25
N ILE A 267 -5.63 -14.89 -13.79
CA ILE A 267 -6.63 -15.33 -14.78
C ILE A 267 -8.04 -15.16 -14.22
N ARG A 268 -8.31 -15.67 -13.01
CA ARG A 268 -9.66 -15.63 -12.42
C ARG A 268 -10.16 -14.19 -12.26
N ILE A 269 -9.33 -13.27 -11.77
CA ILE A 269 -9.72 -11.87 -11.58
C ILE A 269 -9.89 -11.18 -12.94
N MET A 270 -8.94 -11.33 -13.86
CA MET A 270 -9.00 -10.68 -15.16
C MET A 270 -10.22 -11.11 -15.97
N ILE A 271 -10.67 -12.36 -15.85
CA ILE A 271 -11.92 -12.84 -16.47
C ILE A 271 -13.15 -12.33 -15.71
N SER A 272 -13.21 -12.58 -14.40
CA SER A 272 -14.46 -12.33 -13.65
C SER A 272 -14.82 -10.86 -13.53
N ARG A 273 -13.85 -9.96 -13.71
CA ARG A 273 -14.03 -8.51 -13.57
C ARG A 273 -14.01 -7.73 -14.88
N SER A 274 -13.63 -8.34 -16.01
CA SER A 274 -13.48 -7.65 -17.31
C SER A 274 -14.76 -6.98 -17.83
N GLU A 275 -15.92 -7.53 -17.49
CA GLU A 275 -17.24 -7.01 -17.90
C GLU A 275 -18.00 -6.36 -16.72
N ILE A 276 -17.32 -6.14 -15.58
CA ILE A 276 -17.92 -5.58 -14.36
C ILE A 276 -17.27 -4.25 -14.04
N ASP A 277 -16.09 -4.25 -13.41
CA ASP A 277 -15.44 -3.08 -12.78
C ASP A 277 -13.94 -2.97 -13.09
N MET A 278 -13.48 -3.57 -14.19
CA MET A 278 -12.05 -3.56 -14.52
C MET A 278 -11.47 -2.14 -14.66
N LEU A 279 -12.24 -1.15 -15.13
CA LEU A 279 -11.79 0.24 -15.16
C LEU A 279 -11.60 0.81 -13.74
N ASP A 280 -12.55 0.57 -12.83
CA ASP A 280 -12.44 0.99 -11.43
C ASP A 280 -11.26 0.30 -10.72
N ILE A 281 -11.02 -0.97 -11.03
CA ILE A 281 -9.88 -1.75 -10.52
C ILE A 281 -8.56 -1.13 -10.98
N ARG A 282 -8.43 -0.79 -12.27
CA ARG A 282 -7.23 -0.14 -12.82
C ARG A 282 -6.91 1.16 -12.11
N GLU A 283 -7.93 1.96 -11.82
CA GLU A 283 -7.77 3.21 -11.10
C GLU A 283 -7.40 3.01 -9.64
N CYS A 284 -8.08 2.10 -8.93
CA CYS A 284 -7.69 1.73 -7.58
C CYS A 284 -6.25 1.18 -7.53
N PHE A 285 -5.84 0.44 -8.57
CA PHE A 285 -4.48 -0.06 -8.72
C PHE A 285 -3.48 1.08 -8.89
N ARG A 286 -3.74 2.00 -9.83
CA ARG A 286 -2.92 3.18 -10.11
C ARG A 286 -2.81 4.14 -8.92
N LEU A 287 -3.89 4.27 -8.14
CA LEU A 287 -3.92 5.07 -6.91
C LEU A 287 -3.09 4.45 -5.78
N ARG A 288 -2.92 3.12 -5.78
CA ARG A 288 -2.28 2.40 -4.69
C ARG A 288 -0.83 2.01 -4.97
N TYR A 289 -0.54 1.70 -6.23
CA TYR A 289 0.73 1.16 -6.70
C TYR A 289 1.40 2.12 -7.69
N GLU A 290 2.67 1.86 -7.98
CA GLU A 290 3.47 2.79 -8.78
C GLU A 290 3.37 2.60 -10.27
N LYS A 291 3.13 1.35 -10.68
CA LYS A 291 2.91 0.96 -12.07
C LYS A 291 1.41 0.81 -12.30
N SER A 292 0.96 1.12 -13.51
CA SER A 292 -0.38 0.71 -13.93
C SER A 292 -0.54 -0.82 -13.86
N LEU A 293 -1.79 -1.28 -13.74
CA LEU A 293 -2.11 -2.70 -13.85
C LEU A 293 -1.61 -3.26 -15.18
N HIS A 294 -1.77 -2.49 -16.27
CA HIS A 294 -1.30 -2.84 -17.60
C HIS A 294 0.22 -3.05 -17.63
N SER A 295 1.01 -2.10 -17.13
CA SER A 295 2.48 -2.21 -17.07
C SER A 295 2.91 -3.42 -16.23
N MET A 296 2.26 -3.66 -15.09
CA MET A 296 2.62 -4.81 -14.24
C MET A 296 2.32 -6.15 -14.91
N ILE A 297 1.19 -6.28 -15.61
CA ILE A 297 0.89 -7.47 -16.43
C ILE A 297 1.93 -7.61 -17.56
N GLN A 298 2.30 -6.50 -18.21
CA GLN A 298 3.20 -6.50 -19.35
C GLN A 298 4.60 -7.02 -18.99
N ASP A 299 5.07 -6.65 -17.81
CA ASP A 299 6.38 -7.02 -17.27
C ASP A 299 6.42 -8.46 -16.75
N ASP A 300 5.32 -8.93 -16.13
CA ASP A 300 5.29 -10.21 -15.42
C ASP A 300 4.83 -11.40 -16.28
N THR A 301 4.29 -11.13 -17.48
CA THR A 301 3.76 -12.16 -18.38
C THR A 301 4.37 -12.11 -19.78
N SER A 302 4.20 -13.18 -20.57
CA SER A 302 4.75 -13.28 -21.94
C SER A 302 3.83 -13.99 -22.93
N GLY A 303 4.16 -13.87 -24.23
CA GLY A 303 3.45 -14.52 -25.33
C GLY A 303 1.98 -14.10 -25.49
N GLU A 304 1.18 -14.99 -26.06
CA GLU A 304 -0.25 -14.79 -26.31
C GLU A 304 -1.06 -14.72 -24.99
N TYR A 305 -0.57 -15.38 -23.94
CA TYR A 305 -1.11 -15.25 -22.59
C TYR A 305 -1.07 -13.79 -22.11
N LYS A 306 0.09 -13.13 -22.22
CA LYS A 306 0.22 -11.69 -21.95
C LYS A 306 -0.76 -10.87 -22.78
N ARG A 307 -0.76 -11.06 -24.10
CA ARG A 307 -1.56 -10.24 -25.01
C ARG A 307 -3.05 -10.33 -24.68
N THR A 308 -3.52 -11.52 -24.33
CA THR A 308 -4.90 -11.75 -23.89
C THR A 308 -5.20 -11.02 -22.58
N LEU A 309 -4.32 -11.10 -21.57
CA LEU A 309 -4.50 -10.36 -20.31
C LEU A 309 -4.50 -8.85 -20.50
N LEU A 310 -3.63 -8.33 -21.38
CA LEU A 310 -3.59 -6.89 -21.69
C LEU A 310 -4.88 -6.46 -22.40
N ASN A 311 -5.43 -7.27 -23.32
CA ASN A 311 -6.72 -6.98 -23.94
C ASN A 311 -7.86 -6.96 -22.90
N LEU A 312 -7.86 -7.88 -21.93
CA LEU A 312 -8.81 -7.86 -20.81
C LEU A 312 -8.58 -6.69 -19.86
N CYS A 313 -7.35 -6.24 -19.69
CA CYS A 313 -7.01 -5.06 -18.90
C CYS A 313 -7.45 -3.77 -19.61
N GLY A 314 -7.31 -3.68 -20.93
CA GLY A 314 -7.46 -2.43 -21.67
C GLY A 314 -6.14 -1.63 -21.74
N GLY A 315 -6.23 -0.33 -21.99
CA GLY A 315 -5.05 0.51 -22.28
C GLY A 315 -4.10 0.79 -21.10
N ASP A 316 -2.95 1.38 -21.41
CA ASP A 316 -1.98 1.83 -20.41
C ASP A 316 -2.35 3.22 -19.88
N ASP A 317 -2.90 3.25 -18.67
CA ASP A 317 -3.36 4.47 -17.99
C ASP A 317 -2.22 5.40 -17.55
N ASP A 318 -0.97 4.90 -17.51
CA ASP A 318 0.18 5.74 -17.15
C ASP A 318 0.40 6.88 -18.16
N LEU A 319 -0.14 6.76 -19.38
CA LEU A 319 -0.01 7.76 -20.45
C LEU A 319 -0.98 8.94 -20.33
N ALA A 320 -2.18 8.71 -19.77
CA ALA A 320 -3.29 9.66 -19.85
C ALA A 320 -3.18 10.80 -18.82
N GLY A 321 -2.73 10.53 -17.59
CA GLY A 321 -2.67 11.55 -16.51
C GLY A 321 -4.04 12.02 -15.98
N GLU A 322 -5.13 11.45 -16.50
CA GLU A 322 -6.51 11.79 -16.21
C GLU A 322 -7.21 10.61 -15.53
N PHE A 323 -8.10 10.90 -14.57
CA PHE A 323 -8.99 9.89 -14.01
C PHE A 323 -10.10 9.57 -15.03
N PHE A 324 -10.60 8.33 -15.04
CA PHE A 324 -11.92 8.10 -15.62
C PHE A 324 -12.97 8.95 -14.87
N PRO A 325 -14.03 9.47 -15.53
CA PRO A 325 -15.01 10.37 -14.92
C PRO A 325 -15.58 9.87 -13.58
N GLU A 326 -15.74 8.56 -13.42
CA GLU A 326 -16.23 7.89 -12.21
C GLU A 326 -15.16 7.71 -11.13
N ALA A 327 -13.88 7.63 -11.51
CA ALA A 327 -12.75 7.40 -10.61
C ALA A 327 -12.29 8.65 -9.87
N ALA A 328 -12.52 9.84 -10.43
CA ALA A 328 -12.29 11.09 -9.72
C ALA A 328 -13.13 11.21 -8.45
N GLN A 329 -14.33 10.63 -8.43
CA GLN A 329 -15.15 10.59 -7.22
C GLN A 329 -14.55 9.68 -6.14
N ILE A 330 -13.96 8.54 -6.53
CA ILE A 330 -13.23 7.66 -5.61
C ILE A 330 -12.00 8.38 -5.07
N ALA A 331 -11.19 8.99 -5.95
CA ALA A 331 -10.03 9.77 -5.54
C ALA A 331 -10.44 10.92 -4.59
N TYR A 332 -11.50 11.66 -4.91
CA TYR A 332 -12.07 12.72 -4.07
C TYR A 332 -12.48 12.21 -2.69
N LYS A 333 -13.22 11.09 -2.61
CA LYS A 333 -13.58 10.46 -1.34
C LYS A 333 -12.36 9.96 -0.58
N MET A 334 -11.33 9.45 -1.26
CA MET A 334 -10.08 9.04 -0.61
C MET A 334 -9.35 10.24 0.04
N TRP A 335 -9.36 11.41 -0.61
CA TRP A 335 -8.84 12.65 -0.04
C TRP A 335 -9.64 13.08 1.20
N GLU A 336 -10.96 12.91 1.17
CA GLU A 336 -11.85 13.19 2.28
C GLU A 336 -11.56 12.29 3.50
N ILE A 337 -11.47 10.97 3.29
CA ILE A 337 -11.14 10.03 4.38
C ILE A 337 -9.76 10.34 4.99
N SER A 338 -8.76 10.62 4.16
CA SER A 338 -7.40 11.01 4.61
C SER A 338 -7.39 12.29 5.47
N ALA A 339 -8.29 13.24 5.15
CA ALA A 339 -8.46 14.46 5.91
C ALA A 339 -9.16 14.24 7.25
N MET A 340 -10.06 13.24 7.34
CA MET A 340 -10.88 12.96 8.53
C MET A 340 -10.25 11.93 9.49
N THR A 341 -9.35 11.08 9.01
CA THR A 341 -8.71 10.03 9.83
C THR A 341 -7.76 10.63 10.87
N LYS A 342 -8.05 10.42 12.17
CA LYS A 342 -7.12 10.69 13.28
C LYS A 342 -6.24 9.45 13.50
N ILE A 343 -4.93 9.60 13.34
CA ILE A 343 -3.97 8.51 13.53
C ILE A 343 -3.11 8.81 14.75
N THR A 344 -3.05 7.86 15.68
CA THR A 344 -2.12 7.91 16.82
C THR A 344 -0.74 7.46 16.34
N LEU A 345 0.24 8.36 16.42
CA LEU A 345 1.65 8.06 16.13
C LEU A 345 2.30 7.44 17.36
N ARG A 346 2.99 6.30 17.18
CA ARG A 346 3.60 5.53 18.26
C ARG A 346 5.04 5.14 17.92
N GLY A 347 5.96 5.51 18.80
CA GLY A 347 7.34 4.99 18.79
C GLY A 347 7.41 3.53 19.27
N THR A 348 8.59 2.94 19.16
CA THR A 348 8.92 1.60 19.67
C THR A 348 9.77 1.67 20.95
N ILE A 349 10.41 2.81 21.21
CA ILE A 349 11.17 3.07 22.43
C ILE A 349 10.37 3.94 23.39
N PHE A 350 10.36 3.56 24.66
CA PHE A 350 9.66 4.24 25.74
C PHE A 350 10.63 4.54 26.90
N PRO A 351 10.36 5.55 27.74
CA PRO A 351 11.15 5.80 28.95
C PRO A 351 11.17 4.56 29.87
N ALA A 352 12.36 4.17 30.33
CA ALA A 352 12.50 3.09 31.29
C ALA A 352 11.96 3.51 32.67
N ALA A 353 11.14 2.66 33.30
CA ALA A 353 10.43 3.00 34.55
C ALA A 353 11.36 3.14 35.78
N ASN A 354 12.39 2.28 35.89
CA ASN A 354 13.35 2.28 37.00
C ASN A 354 14.67 2.93 36.59
N PHE A 355 14.59 4.13 36.00
CA PHE A 355 15.75 4.80 35.43
C PHE A 355 16.60 5.49 36.51
N ASP A 356 17.90 5.16 36.53
CA ASP A 356 18.93 5.84 37.31
C ASP A 356 20.11 6.22 36.40
N PRO A 357 20.28 7.52 36.07
CA PRO A 357 21.35 7.97 35.19
C PRO A 357 22.75 7.74 35.79
N ALA A 358 22.89 7.67 37.11
CA ALA A 358 24.18 7.43 37.77
C ALA A 358 24.62 5.96 37.58
N SER A 359 23.71 5.01 37.84
CA SER A 359 23.93 3.58 37.60
C SER A 359 24.25 3.31 36.13
N ASP A 360 23.44 3.83 35.20
CA ASP A 360 23.67 3.65 33.76
C ASP A 360 25.02 4.25 33.32
N SER A 361 25.41 5.42 33.85
CA SER A 361 26.71 6.03 33.57
C SER A 361 27.89 5.18 34.05
N GLN A 362 27.79 4.59 35.24
CA GLN A 362 28.83 3.70 35.77
C GLN A 362 28.90 2.40 34.99
N ALA A 363 27.76 1.82 34.60
CA ALA A 363 27.69 0.62 33.79
C ALA A 363 28.31 0.84 32.40
N LEU A 364 27.99 1.95 31.73
CA LEU A 364 28.62 2.34 30.47
C LEU A 364 30.13 2.54 30.62
N ARG A 365 30.58 3.20 31.70
CA ARG A 365 32.02 3.35 31.95
C ARG A 365 32.72 2.01 32.13
N LYS A 366 32.09 1.08 32.84
CA LYS A 366 32.61 -0.27 33.07
C LYS A 366 32.69 -1.05 31.77
N ALA A 367 31.67 -0.97 30.92
CA ALA A 367 31.62 -1.61 29.60
C ALA A 367 32.75 -1.13 28.67
N MET A 368 33.18 0.13 28.85
CA MET A 368 34.28 0.77 28.10
C MET A 368 35.63 0.73 28.85
N LYS A 369 35.80 -0.09 29.89
CA LYS A 369 37.03 -0.12 30.70
C LYS A 369 37.82 -1.40 30.48
N GLY A 370 39.01 -1.28 29.90
CA GLY A 370 40.00 -2.36 29.84
C GLY A 370 40.44 -2.63 28.41
N PHE A 371 40.94 -3.84 28.16
CA PHE A 371 41.18 -4.31 26.80
C PHE A 371 39.87 -4.92 26.25
N GLY A 372 39.35 -4.33 25.18
CA GLY A 372 38.06 -4.70 24.60
C GLY A 372 36.90 -3.86 25.16
N THR A 373 35.76 -3.98 24.48
CA THR A 373 34.51 -3.27 24.79
C THR A 373 33.45 -4.32 25.11
N ASP A 374 32.54 -4.03 26.04
CA ASP A 374 31.32 -4.81 26.24
C ASP A 374 30.18 -4.16 25.46
N GLU A 375 30.10 -4.47 24.15
CA GLU A 375 29.08 -3.92 23.26
C GLU A 375 27.66 -4.25 23.76
N ASP A 376 27.47 -5.44 24.33
CA ASP A 376 26.18 -5.90 24.84
C ASP A 376 25.65 -5.02 25.97
N ALA A 377 26.49 -4.66 26.94
CA ALA A 377 26.12 -3.74 27.99
C ALA A 377 25.77 -2.35 27.45
N ILE A 378 26.54 -1.85 26.47
CA ILE A 378 26.27 -0.55 25.83
C ILE A 378 24.92 -0.58 25.11
N ILE A 379 24.68 -1.61 24.30
CA ILE A 379 23.46 -1.77 23.50
C ILE A 379 22.23 -1.89 24.40
N ASN A 380 22.30 -2.75 25.43
CA ASN A 380 21.18 -2.97 26.35
C ASN A 380 20.78 -1.71 27.12
N ILE A 381 21.73 -0.82 27.41
CA ILE A 381 21.43 0.48 28.03
C ILE A 381 20.89 1.44 26.95
N VAL A 382 21.67 1.74 25.91
CA VAL A 382 21.34 2.81 24.96
C VAL A 382 20.05 2.52 24.21
N ALA A 383 19.83 1.30 23.73
CA ALA A 383 18.65 0.96 22.94
C ALA A 383 17.36 0.80 23.78
N GLN A 384 17.42 0.88 25.11
CA GLN A 384 16.26 0.75 26.01
C GLN A 384 16.04 1.98 26.91
N ARG A 385 16.58 3.13 26.53
CA ARG A 385 16.35 4.41 27.21
C ARG A 385 15.79 5.39 26.20
N SER A 386 14.85 6.23 26.61
CA SER A 386 14.38 7.32 25.75
C SER A 386 15.51 8.32 25.52
N ASN A 387 15.38 9.17 24.49
CA ASN A 387 16.38 10.18 24.19
C ASN A 387 16.61 11.12 25.39
N ALA A 388 15.53 11.53 26.07
CA ALA A 388 15.60 12.34 27.28
C ALA A 388 16.46 11.67 28.37
N GLN A 389 16.23 10.38 28.63
CA GLN A 389 17.04 9.60 29.57
C GLN A 389 18.50 9.47 29.11
N ARG A 390 18.75 9.30 27.81
CA ARG A 390 20.12 9.31 27.27
C ARG A 390 20.83 10.65 27.47
N GLN A 391 20.12 11.77 27.42
CA GLN A 391 20.68 13.09 27.74
C GLN A 391 21.02 13.21 29.24
N GLU A 392 20.17 12.70 30.13
CA GLU A 392 20.46 12.63 31.56
C GLU A 392 21.69 11.75 31.85
N ILE A 393 21.84 10.61 31.16
CA ILE A 393 23.04 9.78 31.23
C ILE A 393 24.28 10.58 30.78
N ARG A 394 24.22 11.32 29.66
CA ARG A 394 25.34 12.16 29.19
C ARG A 394 25.77 13.16 30.27
N GLN A 395 24.82 13.80 30.94
CA GLN A 395 25.07 14.77 32.01
C GLN A 395 25.64 14.10 33.28
N ALA A 396 25.07 12.97 33.71
CA ALA A 396 25.55 12.20 34.85
C ALA A 396 26.96 11.64 34.61
N PHE A 397 27.25 11.13 33.41
CA PHE A 397 28.58 10.64 33.05
C PHE A 397 29.65 11.73 33.14
N LYS A 398 29.33 12.95 32.64
CA LYS A 398 30.24 14.10 32.73
C LYS A 398 30.45 14.56 34.17
N SER A 399 29.39 14.68 34.96
CA SER A 399 29.46 15.18 36.34
C SER A 399 30.11 14.20 37.31
N LEU A 400 29.79 12.90 37.22
CA LEU A 400 30.29 11.87 38.13
C LEU A 400 31.71 11.40 37.78
N LEU A 401 32.05 11.34 36.49
CA LEU A 401 33.30 10.73 36.03
C LEU A 401 34.27 11.73 35.42
N GLY A 402 33.84 12.97 35.15
CA GLY A 402 34.68 14.00 34.52
C GLY A 402 35.04 13.71 33.05
N ARG A 403 34.29 12.85 32.37
CA ARG A 403 34.58 12.36 31.01
C ARG A 403 33.48 12.71 30.02
N ASN A 404 33.82 12.69 28.73
CA ASN A 404 32.85 12.91 27.65
C ASN A 404 32.37 11.57 27.10
N LEU A 405 31.12 11.20 27.43
CA LEU A 405 30.52 9.93 27.01
C LEU A 405 30.52 9.74 25.48
N MET A 406 30.25 10.81 24.71
CA MET A 406 30.25 10.73 23.24
C MET A 406 31.65 10.45 22.68
N ALA A 407 32.70 11.00 23.31
CA ALA A 407 34.07 10.76 22.90
C ALA A 407 34.51 9.33 23.26
N ASP A 408 34.18 8.87 24.47
CA ASP A 408 34.48 7.51 24.93
C ASP A 408 33.77 6.47 24.03
N LEU A 409 32.45 6.62 23.77
CA LEU A 409 31.73 5.70 22.87
C LEU A 409 32.32 5.69 21.45
N LYS A 410 32.78 6.84 20.96
CA LYS A 410 33.41 6.95 19.63
C LYS A 410 34.78 6.26 19.57
N SER A 411 35.54 6.20 20.66
CA SER A 411 36.82 5.48 20.69
C SER A 411 36.65 3.98 20.83
N GLU A 412 35.62 3.54 21.55
CA GLU A 412 35.38 2.11 21.84
C GLU A 412 34.59 1.38 20.75
N LEU A 413 33.72 2.08 20.01
CA LEU A 413 32.86 1.48 18.98
C LEU A 413 33.35 1.80 17.57
N SER A 414 33.09 0.90 16.61
CA SER A 414 33.45 1.10 15.20
C SER A 414 32.27 0.92 14.22
N LYS A 415 32.49 1.32 12.97
CA LYS A 415 31.58 1.09 11.82
C LYS A 415 30.11 1.52 12.10
N ASN A 416 29.14 0.71 11.69
CA ASN A 416 27.71 1.02 11.75
C ASN A 416 27.16 1.02 13.17
N LEU A 417 27.66 0.14 14.04
CA LEU A 417 27.30 0.15 15.46
C LEU A 417 27.66 1.50 16.10
N CYS A 418 28.87 2.00 15.87
CA CYS A 418 29.30 3.32 16.35
C CYS A 418 28.38 4.44 15.83
N ARG A 419 28.05 4.42 14.54
CA ARG A 419 27.13 5.42 13.94
C ARG A 419 25.75 5.37 14.59
N LEU A 420 25.20 4.18 14.79
CA LEU A 420 23.89 3.96 15.38
C LEU A 420 23.83 4.39 16.85
N ILE A 421 24.78 3.92 17.67
CA ILE A 421 24.84 4.26 19.09
C ILE A 421 25.07 5.76 19.30
N LEU A 422 26.01 6.37 18.58
CA LEU A 422 26.21 7.81 18.66
C LEU A 422 24.97 8.58 18.16
N GLY A 423 24.27 8.07 17.14
CA GLY A 423 23.02 8.65 16.67
C GLY A 423 21.94 8.68 17.75
N LEU A 424 21.73 7.55 18.44
CA LEU A 424 20.76 7.43 19.53
C LEU A 424 21.06 8.37 20.72
N MET A 425 22.34 8.68 20.96
CA MET A 425 22.78 9.54 22.06
C MET A 425 22.68 11.04 21.77
N MET A 426 22.56 11.44 20.50
CA MET A 426 22.37 12.84 20.11
C MET A 426 20.93 13.26 20.35
N THR A 427 20.67 14.53 20.64
CA THR A 427 19.27 15.04 20.62
C THR A 427 18.71 14.91 19.19
N PRO A 428 17.37 14.89 19.01
CA PRO A 428 16.78 14.84 17.66
C PRO A 428 17.32 15.94 16.73
N ALA A 429 17.40 17.18 17.22
CA ALA A 429 17.94 18.31 16.47
C ALA A 429 19.44 18.18 16.14
N GLU A 430 20.27 17.74 17.10
CA GLU A 430 21.70 17.47 16.87
C GLU A 430 21.87 16.39 15.79
N PHE A 431 21.06 15.32 15.85
CA PHE A 431 21.13 14.21 14.91
C PHE A 431 20.75 14.64 13.50
N ASP A 432 19.63 15.34 13.34
CA ASP A 432 19.17 15.85 12.06
C ASP A 432 20.17 16.84 11.45
N ALA A 433 20.72 17.76 12.25
CA ALA A 433 21.76 18.69 11.81
C ALA A 433 23.00 17.94 11.27
N LYS A 434 23.43 16.88 11.96
CA LYS A 434 24.53 16.04 11.51
C LYS A 434 24.20 15.25 10.24
N MET A 435 22.97 14.78 10.08
CA MET A 435 22.54 14.09 8.86
C MET A 435 22.49 15.05 7.67
N MET A 436 21.95 16.27 7.85
CA MET A 436 22.00 17.33 6.84
C MET A 436 23.45 17.65 6.45
N LYS A 437 24.37 17.80 7.43
CA LYS A 437 25.77 18.04 7.12
C LYS A 437 26.38 16.92 6.29
N LYS A 438 26.12 15.68 6.68
CA LYS A 438 26.65 14.49 5.99
C LYS A 438 26.11 14.34 4.57
N ALA A 439 24.88 14.79 4.33
CA ALA A 439 24.28 14.79 3.00
C ALA A 439 24.94 15.79 2.04
N MET A 440 25.55 16.85 2.57
CA MET A 440 26.27 17.89 1.80
C MET A 440 27.80 17.80 1.94
N GLU A 441 28.32 16.71 2.52
CA GLU A 441 29.76 16.57 2.77
C GLU A 441 30.40 15.63 1.75
N GLY A 442 31.33 16.16 0.96
CA GLY A 442 32.12 15.38 0.01
C GLY A 442 31.86 15.81 -1.42
N ALA A 443 32.11 14.91 -2.36
CA ALA A 443 31.78 15.12 -3.76
C ALA A 443 30.34 14.66 -4.04
N GLY A 444 29.50 15.57 -4.53
CA GLY A 444 28.07 15.35 -4.75
C GLY A 444 27.25 15.55 -3.48
N THR A 445 25.93 15.46 -3.65
CA THR A 445 24.93 15.68 -2.60
C THR A 445 24.11 14.40 -2.41
N ASP A 446 23.61 14.14 -1.21
CA ASP A 446 22.59 13.12 -0.95
C ASP A 446 21.22 13.80 -0.92
N GLU A 447 20.67 14.06 -2.11
CA GLU A 447 19.43 14.82 -2.30
C GLU A 447 18.25 14.15 -1.60
N HIS A 448 18.24 12.82 -1.54
CA HIS A 448 17.20 12.05 -0.86
C HIS A 448 17.21 12.28 0.65
N ALA A 449 18.37 12.33 1.29
CA ALA A 449 18.46 12.62 2.73
C ALA A 449 17.99 14.05 3.03
N LEU A 450 18.33 15.02 2.17
CA LEU A 450 17.86 16.41 2.32
C LEU A 450 16.33 16.51 2.19
N ILE A 451 15.76 15.88 1.16
CA ILE A 451 14.30 15.84 0.94
C ILE A 451 13.61 15.14 2.11
N GLU A 452 14.11 13.97 2.52
CA GLU A 452 13.55 13.20 3.64
C GLU A 452 13.44 14.08 4.87
N ILE A 453 14.54 14.70 5.29
CA ILE A 453 14.58 15.49 6.52
C ILE A 453 13.64 16.69 6.40
N LEU A 454 13.83 17.53 5.39
CA LEU A 454 13.08 18.79 5.30
C LEU A 454 11.57 18.62 5.05
N VAL A 455 11.14 17.53 4.40
CA VAL A 455 9.71 17.26 4.16
C VAL A 455 9.04 16.62 5.38
N THR A 456 9.80 15.94 6.25
CA THR A 456 9.25 15.14 7.36
C THR A 456 9.27 15.81 8.73
N ARG A 457 10.01 16.91 8.90
CA ARG A 457 10.10 17.65 10.16
C ARG A 457 9.07 18.77 10.23
N SER A 458 8.56 19.03 11.43
CA SER A 458 7.71 20.19 11.71
C SER A 458 8.52 21.49 11.70
N ASN A 459 7.85 22.65 11.63
CA ASN A 459 8.51 23.95 11.73
C ASN A 459 9.39 24.07 12.99
N GLN A 460 8.86 23.66 14.14
CA GLN A 460 9.61 23.64 15.41
C GLN A 460 10.87 22.76 15.31
N GLN A 461 10.75 21.55 14.76
CA GLN A 461 11.89 20.65 14.59
C GLN A 461 12.94 21.22 13.62
N ILE A 462 12.51 21.92 12.56
CA ILE A 462 13.41 22.59 11.61
C ILE A 462 14.15 23.74 12.30
N HIS A 463 13.48 24.55 13.12
CA HIS A 463 14.12 25.62 13.88
C HIS A 463 15.15 25.09 14.88
N GLU A 464 14.81 24.03 15.63
CA GLU A 464 15.74 23.37 16.54
C GLU A 464 16.95 22.78 15.82
N MET A 465 16.72 22.12 14.67
CA MET A 465 17.78 21.61 13.80
C MET A 465 18.69 22.74 13.30
N ASN A 466 18.14 23.87 12.84
CA ASN A 466 18.91 25.02 12.38
C ASN A 466 19.79 25.59 13.49
N ALA A 467 19.24 25.73 14.70
CA ALA A 467 20.00 26.21 15.86
C ALA A 467 21.14 25.25 16.22
N ALA A 468 20.88 23.94 16.25
CA ALA A 468 21.89 22.92 16.51
C ALA A 468 22.98 22.90 15.42
N TYR A 469 22.59 23.08 14.15
CA TYR A 469 23.51 23.14 13.02
C TYR A 469 24.48 24.32 13.14
N GLU A 470 23.95 25.52 13.40
CA GLU A 470 24.75 26.73 13.55
C GLU A 470 25.67 26.65 14.78
N GLU A 471 25.19 26.08 15.89
CA GLU A 471 26.00 25.86 17.09
C GLU A 471 27.21 24.96 16.80
N VAL A 472 27.02 23.87 16.06
CA VAL A 472 28.08 22.88 15.81
C VAL A 472 29.01 23.31 14.68
N TYR A 473 28.48 23.82 13.57
CA TYR A 473 29.24 24.07 12.34
C TYR A 473 29.62 25.54 12.12
N LYS A 474 29.15 26.45 12.97
CA LYS A 474 29.45 27.90 12.90
C LYS A 474 29.11 28.54 11.55
N LYS A 475 28.11 27.97 10.88
CA LYS A 475 27.54 28.42 9.61
C LYS A 475 26.07 28.02 9.60
N SER A 476 25.20 28.83 8.99
CA SER A 476 23.78 28.51 8.88
C SER A 476 23.58 27.29 7.96
N LEU A 477 22.55 26.48 8.23
CA LEU A 477 22.19 25.36 7.36
C LEU A 477 21.77 25.84 5.96
N GLU A 478 21.07 26.97 5.89
CA GLU A 478 20.66 27.58 4.61
C GLU A 478 21.87 27.96 3.73
N ASP A 479 22.93 28.53 4.32
CA ASP A 479 24.13 28.90 3.55
C ASP A 479 24.90 27.67 3.06
N ASP A 480 24.92 26.58 3.84
CA ASP A 480 25.48 25.30 3.38
C ASP A 480 24.64 24.71 2.23
N ILE A 481 23.30 24.72 2.32
CA ILE A 481 22.42 24.30 1.22
C ILE A 481 22.66 25.13 -0.05
N LYS A 482 22.78 26.45 0.08
CA LYS A 482 23.09 27.37 -1.04
C LYS A 482 24.45 27.13 -1.69
N SER A 483 25.40 26.56 -0.95
CA SER A 483 26.74 26.29 -1.48
C SER A 483 26.85 24.90 -2.11
N ASP A 484 25.98 23.96 -1.73
CA ASP A 484 26.01 22.58 -2.22
C ASP A 484 24.99 22.30 -3.34
N THR A 485 23.88 23.05 -3.38
CA THR A 485 22.78 22.83 -4.33
C THR A 485 22.51 24.04 -5.22
N SER A 486 21.79 23.86 -6.33
CA SER A 486 21.46 24.95 -7.26
C SER A 486 20.08 24.75 -7.92
N GLY A 487 19.68 25.70 -8.77
CA GLY A 487 18.45 25.61 -9.56
C GLY A 487 17.16 25.64 -8.73
N HIS A 488 16.10 25.02 -9.27
CA HIS A 488 14.80 24.93 -8.59
C HIS A 488 14.86 24.05 -7.34
N PHE A 489 15.72 23.02 -7.33
CA PHE A 489 15.92 22.17 -6.16
C PHE A 489 16.44 22.97 -4.95
N LEU A 490 17.44 23.84 -5.16
CA LEU A 490 17.90 24.78 -4.13
C LEU A 490 16.75 25.63 -3.57
N ARG A 491 15.89 26.18 -4.44
CA ARG A 491 14.77 27.04 -4.01
C ARG A 491 13.79 26.29 -3.11
N ILE A 492 13.51 25.02 -3.43
CA ILE A 492 12.66 24.15 -2.62
C ILE A 492 13.29 23.93 -1.24
N LEU A 493 14.56 23.52 -1.19
CA LEU A 493 15.25 23.27 0.08
C LEU A 493 15.33 24.52 0.95
N VAL A 494 15.63 25.68 0.35
CA VAL A 494 15.65 26.98 1.05
C VAL A 494 14.25 27.32 1.57
N SER A 495 13.19 27.08 0.80
CA SER A 495 11.83 27.32 1.28
C SER A 495 11.46 26.42 2.46
N LEU A 496 11.88 25.15 2.45
CA LEU A 496 11.54 24.20 3.52
C LEU A 496 12.37 24.46 4.78
N VAL A 497 13.68 24.72 4.64
CA VAL A 497 14.61 24.90 5.78
C VAL A 497 14.33 26.14 6.62
N GLN A 498 13.54 27.08 6.09
CA GLN A 498 13.05 28.22 6.86
C GLN A 498 12.14 27.81 8.02
N GLY A 499 11.50 26.64 7.95
CA GLY A 499 10.51 26.22 8.96
C GLY A 499 9.32 27.18 9.03
N ALA A 500 8.94 27.77 7.89
CA ALA A 500 7.91 28.80 7.81
C ALA A 500 6.65 28.32 7.07
N ARG A 501 6.37 27.02 7.09
CA ARG A 501 5.14 26.48 6.50
C ARG A 501 3.94 26.99 7.31
N GLU A 502 2.88 27.37 6.62
CA GLU A 502 1.62 27.77 7.25
C GLU A 502 1.11 26.63 8.16
N GLU A 503 0.64 26.98 9.36
CA GLU A 503 0.00 26.06 10.31
C GLU A 503 -1.46 26.46 10.48
N GLY A 504 -2.36 25.47 10.56
CA GLY A 504 -3.78 25.73 10.74
C GLY A 504 -4.68 24.94 9.79
N PRO A 505 -6.01 25.10 9.95
CA PRO A 505 -7.00 24.41 9.12
C PRO A 505 -6.97 24.89 7.67
N ALA A 506 -7.66 24.16 6.81
CA ALA A 506 -7.85 24.58 5.42
C ALA A 506 -8.80 25.80 5.34
N ASP A 507 -8.52 26.66 4.37
CA ASP A 507 -9.43 27.71 3.92
C ASP A 507 -10.00 27.22 2.59
N MET A 508 -11.31 27.01 2.52
CA MET A 508 -11.94 26.36 1.38
C MET A 508 -11.97 27.24 0.13
N ASP A 509 -12.03 28.57 0.27
CA ASP A 509 -12.06 29.47 -0.88
C ASP A 509 -10.66 29.59 -1.46
N ARG A 510 -9.65 29.81 -0.60
CA ARG A 510 -8.25 29.81 -1.03
C ARG A 510 -7.80 28.45 -1.56
N ALA A 511 -8.34 27.34 -1.05
CA ALA A 511 -8.02 26.01 -1.59
C ALA A 511 -8.51 25.83 -3.02
N ARG A 512 -9.66 26.42 -3.39
CA ARG A 512 -10.15 26.43 -4.78
C ARG A 512 -9.29 27.32 -5.66
N GLU A 513 -8.87 28.48 -5.15
CA GLU A 513 -7.97 29.40 -5.88
C GLU A 513 -6.61 28.75 -6.14
N ASP A 514 -6.00 28.12 -5.13
CA ASP A 514 -4.74 27.39 -5.28
C ASP A 514 -4.90 26.20 -6.23
N ALA A 515 -6.01 25.47 -6.16
CA ALA A 515 -6.29 24.36 -7.08
C ALA A 515 -6.41 24.84 -8.53
N GLN A 516 -7.12 25.96 -8.76
CA GLN A 516 -7.22 26.58 -10.08
C GLN A 516 -5.85 27.07 -10.56
N ALA A 517 -5.05 27.68 -9.68
CA ALA A 517 -3.71 28.15 -10.02
C ALA A 517 -2.77 26.99 -10.42
N LEU A 518 -2.88 25.82 -9.76
CA LEU A 518 -2.17 24.61 -10.19
C LEU A 518 -2.70 24.09 -11.53
N ALA A 519 -4.00 24.14 -11.76
CA ALA A 519 -4.63 23.69 -13.00
C ALA A 519 -4.20 24.56 -14.19
N ASP A 520 -4.20 25.88 -14.03
CA ASP A 520 -3.76 26.83 -15.05
C ASP A 520 -2.29 26.60 -15.39
N ALA A 521 -1.45 26.41 -14.35
CA ALA A 521 -0.02 26.17 -14.50
C ALA A 521 0.33 24.85 -15.22
N CYS A 522 -0.60 23.90 -15.33
CA CYS A 522 -0.40 22.70 -16.14
C CYS A 522 -0.35 22.99 -17.65
N ASN A 523 -0.70 24.21 -18.08
CA ASN A 523 -0.60 24.65 -19.47
C ASN A 523 0.58 25.60 -19.74
N ASP A 524 1.35 25.94 -18.70
CA ASP A 524 2.52 26.81 -18.81
C ASP A 524 3.76 26.01 -19.23
N ASP A 525 4.88 26.69 -19.49
CA ASP A 525 6.15 25.99 -19.64
C ASP A 525 6.61 25.34 -18.34
N SER A 526 7.43 24.29 -18.46
CA SER A 526 7.87 23.46 -17.33
C SER A 526 8.47 24.27 -16.17
N SER A 527 9.21 25.36 -16.45
CA SER A 527 9.82 26.16 -15.38
C SER A 527 8.80 27.01 -14.63
N GLU A 528 7.82 27.58 -15.33
CA GLU A 528 6.73 28.35 -14.69
C GLU A 528 5.81 27.45 -13.88
N MET A 529 5.50 26.26 -14.41
CA MET A 529 4.75 25.22 -13.71
C MET A 529 5.44 24.82 -12.40
N GLU A 530 6.74 24.48 -12.44
CA GLU A 530 7.52 24.11 -11.26
C GLU A 530 7.52 25.22 -10.19
N MET A 531 7.65 26.48 -10.61
CA MET A 531 7.60 27.64 -9.71
C MET A 531 6.23 27.80 -9.05
N LYS A 532 5.13 27.62 -9.80
CA LYS A 532 3.78 27.70 -9.23
C LYS A 532 3.54 26.59 -8.21
N PHE A 533 3.85 25.35 -8.58
CA PHE A 533 3.75 24.20 -7.68
C PHE A 533 4.57 24.43 -6.41
N MET A 534 5.82 24.89 -6.54
CA MET A 534 6.69 25.21 -5.39
C MET A 534 6.06 26.22 -4.44
N SER A 535 5.52 27.32 -4.96
CA SER A 535 4.92 28.40 -4.17
C SER A 535 3.74 27.95 -3.31
N ILE A 536 3.01 26.91 -3.74
CA ILE A 536 1.86 26.36 -3.03
C ILE A 536 2.31 25.20 -2.14
N LEU A 537 2.97 24.19 -2.69
CA LEU A 537 3.33 22.96 -1.99
C LEU A 537 4.34 23.20 -0.85
N CYS A 538 5.26 24.15 -0.98
CA CYS A 538 6.26 24.40 0.06
C CYS A 538 5.74 25.24 1.23
N THR A 539 4.67 26.01 1.02
CA THR A 539 4.23 27.04 1.99
C THR A 539 2.91 26.71 2.67
N ARG A 540 1.94 26.09 1.98
CA ARG A 540 0.62 25.83 2.55
C ARG A 540 0.65 24.78 3.66
N SER A 541 -0.29 24.91 4.59
CA SER A 541 -0.49 23.91 5.65
C SER A 541 -0.91 22.58 5.03
N PHE A 542 -0.55 21.48 5.68
CA PHE A 542 -0.94 20.15 5.18
C PHE A 542 -2.46 19.93 5.16
N PRO A 543 -3.26 20.38 6.16
CA PRO A 543 -4.71 20.40 6.04
C PRO A 543 -5.20 21.16 4.81
N HIS A 544 -4.58 22.30 4.48
CA HIS A 544 -4.92 23.10 3.31
C HIS A 544 -4.59 22.37 2.00
N LEU A 545 -3.37 21.81 1.87
CA LEU A 545 -2.96 21.07 0.66
C LEU A 545 -3.87 19.87 0.35
N ARG A 546 -4.38 19.16 1.36
CA ARG A 546 -5.37 18.10 1.13
C ARG A 546 -6.62 18.62 0.42
N ARG A 547 -7.11 19.81 0.83
CA ARG A 547 -8.27 20.45 0.18
C ARG A 547 -7.92 20.98 -1.20
N VAL A 548 -6.73 21.54 -1.40
CA VAL A 548 -6.23 21.94 -2.73
C VAL A 548 -6.24 20.76 -3.69
N PHE A 549 -5.70 19.60 -3.29
CA PHE A 549 -5.65 18.42 -4.16
C PHE A 549 -7.04 17.83 -4.43
N GLN A 550 -7.91 17.85 -3.42
CA GLN A 550 -9.31 17.48 -3.58
C GLN A 550 -10.04 18.37 -4.60
N GLU A 551 -9.89 19.69 -4.50
CA GLU A 551 -10.48 20.65 -5.44
C GLU A 551 -9.82 20.57 -6.82
N PHE A 552 -8.52 20.29 -6.90
CA PHE A 552 -7.80 20.08 -8.17
C PHE A 552 -8.37 18.88 -8.92
N VAL A 553 -8.59 17.74 -8.25
CA VAL A 553 -9.26 16.58 -8.85
C VAL A 553 -10.66 16.97 -9.34
N ARG A 554 -11.40 17.75 -8.54
CA ARG A 554 -12.76 18.19 -8.90
C ARG A 554 -12.79 19.10 -10.13
N CYS A 555 -11.84 20.02 -10.31
CA CYS A 555 -11.85 20.97 -11.43
C CYS A 555 -11.12 20.47 -12.68
N THR A 556 -10.15 19.55 -12.55
CA THR A 556 -9.33 19.08 -13.67
C THR A 556 -9.57 17.64 -14.07
N ASN A 557 -10.18 16.83 -13.20
CA ASN A 557 -10.23 15.37 -13.34
C ASN A 557 -8.82 14.71 -13.42
N LYS A 558 -7.78 15.39 -12.90
CA LYS A 558 -6.38 14.93 -12.91
C LYS A 558 -5.85 14.73 -11.50
N ASP A 559 -4.82 13.89 -11.37
CA ASP A 559 -4.12 13.64 -10.10
C ASP A 559 -2.84 14.47 -10.02
N VAL A 560 -2.71 15.31 -8.99
CA VAL A 560 -1.53 16.16 -8.80
C VAL A 560 -0.23 15.35 -8.72
N GLU A 561 -0.24 14.18 -8.07
CA GLU A 561 0.96 13.34 -7.95
C GLU A 561 1.38 12.78 -9.32
N LEU A 562 0.42 12.38 -10.17
CA LEU A 562 0.73 11.97 -11.55
C LEU A 562 1.28 13.11 -12.38
N ILE A 563 0.69 14.30 -12.27
CA ILE A 563 1.17 15.48 -12.99
C ILE A 563 2.61 15.78 -12.61
N ILE A 564 2.94 15.75 -11.32
CA ILE A 564 4.33 15.88 -10.83
C ILE A 564 5.21 14.78 -11.44
N LYS A 565 4.77 13.52 -11.43
CA LYS A 565 5.55 12.40 -11.97
C LYS A 565 5.84 12.53 -13.47
N LYS A 566 4.88 13.04 -14.24
CA LYS A 566 4.92 13.11 -15.71
C LYS A 566 5.65 14.34 -16.20
N GLU A 567 5.36 15.50 -15.62
CA GLU A 567 5.79 16.80 -16.14
C GLU A 567 7.07 17.32 -15.47
N MET A 568 7.41 16.83 -14.27
CA MET A 568 8.64 17.22 -13.56
C MET A 568 9.70 16.12 -13.66
N SER A 569 10.97 16.49 -13.51
CA SER A 569 12.09 15.54 -13.53
C SER A 569 13.11 15.78 -12.42
N GLY A 570 14.05 14.85 -12.26
CA GLY A 570 15.14 14.94 -11.29
C GLY A 570 14.67 15.17 -9.84
N ASP A 571 15.44 15.97 -9.11
CA ASP A 571 15.21 16.21 -7.67
C ASP A 571 14.04 17.15 -7.39
N VAL A 572 13.66 17.98 -8.38
CA VAL A 572 12.44 18.80 -8.29
C VAL A 572 11.21 17.89 -8.22
N LYS A 573 11.11 16.91 -9.13
CA LYS A 573 10.07 15.88 -9.08
C LYS A 573 10.09 15.16 -7.73
N ASN A 574 11.26 14.71 -7.28
CA ASN A 574 11.38 13.94 -6.04
C ASN A 574 10.91 14.75 -4.82
N ALA A 575 11.30 16.03 -4.73
CA ALA A 575 10.90 16.91 -3.63
C ALA A 575 9.41 17.25 -3.67
N MET A 576 8.87 17.63 -4.84
CA MET A 576 7.45 17.93 -5.00
C MET A 576 6.58 16.72 -4.74
N PHE A 577 6.99 15.55 -5.23
CA PHE A 577 6.32 14.29 -4.99
C PHE A 577 6.39 13.89 -3.51
N ALA A 578 7.53 14.10 -2.85
CA ALA A 578 7.66 13.85 -1.42
C ALA A 578 6.68 14.72 -0.63
N ILE A 579 6.64 16.03 -0.87
CA ILE A 579 5.69 16.95 -0.23
C ILE A 579 4.24 16.52 -0.52
N GLY A 580 3.97 16.22 -1.80
CA GLY A 580 2.66 15.84 -2.31
C GLY A 580 2.16 14.50 -1.79
N ARG A 581 3.03 13.58 -1.36
CA ARG A 581 2.72 12.24 -0.83
C ARG A 581 2.78 12.13 0.70
N HIS A 582 3.64 12.93 1.35
CA HIS A 582 3.95 12.82 2.78
C HIS A 582 2.71 12.97 3.68
N HIS A 583 1.70 13.74 3.26
CA HIS A 583 0.62 14.17 4.16
C HIS A 583 -0.80 13.88 3.67
N THR A 584 -0.95 13.08 2.63
CA THR A 584 -2.02 13.29 1.63
C THR A 584 -2.74 12.01 1.24
N ARG A 585 -2.04 10.88 1.10
CA ARG A 585 -2.65 9.55 0.87
C ARG A 585 -2.91 8.73 2.14
N PHE A 586 -3.89 7.85 2.03
CA PHE A 586 -4.44 6.92 3.03
C PHE A 586 -3.36 6.22 3.89
N LYS A 587 -3.61 6.21 5.22
CA LYS A 587 -2.82 5.61 6.32
C LYS A 587 -1.33 6.01 6.37
N ILE A 588 -1.03 6.85 7.36
CA ILE A 588 0.28 7.12 7.97
C ILE A 588 1.13 8.23 7.31
N LYS A 589 0.95 9.42 7.88
CA LYS A 589 1.47 10.73 7.45
C LYS A 589 3.00 10.92 7.63
N PRO A 590 3.77 9.92 8.10
CA PRO A 590 5.21 9.86 7.73
C PRO A 590 5.74 8.49 7.28
N ALA A 591 5.15 7.38 7.75
CA ALA A 591 5.64 6.03 7.43
C ALA A 591 5.55 5.66 5.95
N LEU A 592 4.55 6.19 5.25
CA LEU A 592 4.28 5.81 3.87
C LEU A 592 5.34 6.38 2.90
N LEU A 593 5.95 7.53 3.25
CA LEU A 593 7.11 8.09 2.55
C LEU A 593 8.36 7.22 2.73
N LEU A 594 8.48 6.61 3.92
CA LEU A 594 9.62 5.76 4.27
C LEU A 594 9.51 4.35 3.69
N CYS A 595 8.30 3.89 3.34
CA CYS A 595 8.04 2.50 2.93
C CYS A 595 7.55 2.31 1.49
N ARG A 596 7.33 3.37 0.67
CA ARG A 596 6.87 3.22 -0.73
C ARG A 596 7.63 4.09 -1.74
N PRO A 597 7.78 3.67 -3.02
CA PRO A 597 8.87 4.21 -3.86
C PRO A 597 8.57 5.57 -4.49
N PHE A 598 9.58 6.10 -5.17
CA PHE A 598 9.54 7.34 -5.95
C PHE A 598 9.56 7.00 -7.45
N GLY A 599 8.56 6.25 -7.93
CA GLY A 599 8.37 6.00 -9.37
C GLY A 599 9.43 5.10 -10.02
N ASN A 600 9.34 4.96 -11.35
CA ASN A 600 10.16 4.03 -12.13
C ASN A 600 11.66 4.38 -12.04
N GLY A 601 12.39 3.63 -11.21
CA GLY A 601 13.84 3.73 -11.02
C GLY A 601 14.32 4.48 -9.78
N GLY A 602 13.41 5.02 -8.94
CA GLY A 602 13.75 5.69 -7.69
C GLY A 602 13.47 4.82 -6.46
N ASN A 603 14.52 4.23 -5.86
CA ASN A 603 14.36 3.40 -4.66
C ASN A 603 13.90 4.22 -3.43
N VAL A 604 12.89 3.71 -2.73
CA VAL A 604 12.36 4.16 -1.42
C VAL A 604 13.47 4.37 -0.40
N LEU A 605 13.28 5.17 0.65
CA LEU A 605 14.23 5.21 1.77
C LEU A 605 14.39 3.86 2.52
N MET A 606 13.34 3.13 2.90
CA MET A 606 13.49 1.76 3.46
C MET A 606 13.87 0.71 2.41
N ASN A 607 13.38 0.78 1.17
CA ASN A 607 13.77 -0.19 0.10
C ASN A 607 15.14 0.12 -0.52
N ARG A 608 15.71 1.32 -0.30
CA ARG A 608 17.11 1.66 -0.60
C ARG A 608 17.97 1.30 0.60
N ALA A 609 17.52 1.60 1.82
CA ALA A 609 18.11 1.10 3.05
C ALA A 609 18.24 -0.42 3.00
N VAL A 610 17.28 -1.10 2.40
CA VAL A 610 17.24 -2.55 2.37
C VAL A 610 16.52 -2.99 1.08
N PRO A 611 17.23 -3.14 -0.06
CA PRO A 611 16.68 -3.61 -1.33
C PRO A 611 16.69 -5.14 -1.39
N GLN A 612 15.64 -5.75 -1.96
CA GLN A 612 15.61 -7.20 -2.20
C GLN A 612 16.81 -7.62 -3.06
N GLY A 613 17.78 -8.31 -2.46
CA GLY A 613 18.88 -8.98 -3.16
C GLY A 613 20.09 -8.12 -3.59
N LEU A 614 20.21 -6.86 -3.15
CA LEU A 614 21.29 -5.96 -3.62
C LEU A 614 22.14 -5.29 -2.51
N GLY A 615 21.86 -5.56 -1.22
CA GLY A 615 22.66 -5.06 -0.08
C GLY A 615 22.13 -3.76 0.54
N THR A 616 22.37 -3.57 1.83
CA THR A 616 21.75 -2.54 2.70
C THR A 616 22.40 -1.14 2.55
N ASP A 617 21.60 -0.07 2.32
CA ASP A 617 22.03 1.32 2.58
C ASP A 617 21.91 1.61 4.09
N ASP A 618 22.95 1.20 4.83
CA ASP A 618 23.04 1.36 6.28
C ASP A 618 22.89 2.81 6.76
N ARG A 619 23.24 3.81 5.94
CA ARG A 619 23.13 5.21 6.33
C ARG A 619 21.66 5.63 6.40
N ALA A 620 20.88 5.26 5.38
CA ALA A 620 19.44 5.46 5.38
C ALA A 620 18.77 4.66 6.50
N LEU A 621 19.14 3.38 6.68
CA LEU A 621 18.57 2.53 7.75
C LEU A 621 18.79 3.14 9.13
N ILE A 622 20.02 3.55 9.45
CA ILE A 622 20.35 4.18 10.74
C ILE A 622 19.59 5.49 10.91
N ARG A 623 19.54 6.36 9.88
CA ARG A 623 18.84 7.64 9.96
C ARG A 623 17.36 7.46 10.31
N ILE A 624 16.68 6.53 9.64
CA ILE A 624 15.26 6.26 9.86
C ILE A 624 15.05 5.63 11.25
N MET A 625 15.81 4.58 11.57
CA MET A 625 15.63 3.86 12.83
C MET A 625 15.91 4.75 14.04
N VAL A 626 16.91 5.63 13.99
CA VAL A 626 17.18 6.60 15.06
C VAL A 626 16.06 7.65 15.13
N SER A 627 15.82 8.38 14.03
CA SER A 627 14.92 9.54 14.04
C SER A 627 13.46 9.19 14.29
N ARG A 628 13.03 7.96 13.99
CA ARG A 628 11.63 7.54 14.10
C ARG A 628 11.33 6.65 15.31
N SER A 629 12.35 6.11 15.98
CA SER A 629 12.21 5.16 17.10
C SER A 629 11.29 5.62 18.23
N GLU A 630 11.24 6.92 18.50
CA GLU A 630 10.42 7.52 19.57
C GLU A 630 9.21 8.32 19.01
N CYS A 631 8.97 8.27 17.70
CA CYS A 631 7.91 9.05 17.03
C CYS A 631 6.80 8.17 16.47
N ASP A 632 7.11 7.33 15.48
CA ASP A 632 6.12 6.57 14.71
C ASP A 632 6.68 5.27 14.12
N LEU A 633 7.81 4.76 14.64
CA LEU A 633 8.42 3.52 14.15
C LEU A 633 7.48 2.31 14.23
N PHE A 634 6.52 2.29 15.16
CA PHE A 634 5.48 1.27 15.19
C PHE A 634 4.55 1.37 13.97
N ASN A 635 4.13 2.59 13.63
CA ASN A 635 3.31 2.84 12.44
C ASN A 635 4.10 2.49 11.16
N ILE A 636 5.40 2.80 11.12
CA ILE A 636 6.31 2.43 10.03
C ILE A 636 6.35 0.92 9.82
N ARG A 637 6.51 0.14 10.90
CA ARG A 637 6.50 -1.33 10.84
C ARG A 637 5.21 -1.87 10.23
N LYS A 638 4.07 -1.32 10.64
CA LYS A 638 2.76 -1.73 10.13
C LYS A 638 2.62 -1.50 8.63
N GLU A 639 2.94 -0.31 8.13
CA GLU A 639 2.90 -0.03 6.69
C GLU A 639 3.95 -0.83 5.92
N PHE A 640 5.11 -1.06 6.53
CA PHE A 640 6.14 -1.90 5.95
C PHE A 640 5.61 -3.32 5.75
N LYS A 641 5.01 -3.93 6.79
CA LYS A 641 4.38 -5.26 6.70
C LYS A 641 3.25 -5.30 5.67
N GLU A 642 2.39 -4.28 5.64
CA GLU A 642 1.29 -4.21 4.67
C GLU A 642 1.76 -4.07 3.22
N SER A 643 2.84 -3.31 2.99
CA SER A 643 3.39 -3.06 1.65
C SER A 643 4.30 -4.20 1.19
N HIS A 644 5.06 -4.81 2.10
CA HIS A 644 6.10 -5.79 1.77
C HIS A 644 5.69 -7.24 2.04
N GLU A 645 4.62 -7.50 2.80
CA GLU A 645 4.21 -8.84 3.28
C GLU A 645 5.28 -9.57 4.10
N ALA A 646 6.31 -8.85 4.53
CA ALA A 646 7.33 -9.27 5.48
C ALA A 646 7.46 -8.15 6.52
N SER A 647 7.70 -8.53 7.77
CA SER A 647 7.94 -7.58 8.84
C SER A 647 9.26 -6.83 8.62
N LEU A 648 9.33 -5.61 9.14
CA LEU A 648 10.61 -4.89 9.20
C LEU A 648 11.64 -5.66 10.05
N HIS A 649 11.17 -6.46 11.02
CA HIS A 649 12.00 -7.31 11.86
C HIS A 649 12.73 -8.41 11.07
N GLU A 650 11.99 -9.26 10.36
CA GLU A 650 12.53 -10.34 9.52
C GLU A 650 13.56 -9.79 8.53
N PHE A 651 13.30 -8.58 8.03
CA PHE A 651 14.17 -7.96 7.06
C PHE A 651 15.48 -7.45 7.64
N ILE A 652 15.44 -6.74 8.76
CA ILE A 652 16.64 -6.36 9.51
C ILE A 652 17.42 -7.63 9.88
N GLN A 653 16.73 -8.71 10.25
CA GLN A 653 17.36 -9.97 10.62
C GLN A 653 18.12 -10.62 9.46
N GLY A 654 17.57 -10.57 8.24
CA GLY A 654 18.15 -11.14 7.02
C GLY A 654 19.31 -10.32 6.45
N ASP A 655 19.21 -8.99 6.49
CA ASP A 655 20.11 -8.12 5.73
C ASP A 655 21.24 -7.50 6.58
N THR A 656 21.12 -7.55 7.91
CA THR A 656 22.16 -7.03 8.82
C THR A 656 22.78 -8.14 9.67
N SER A 657 23.92 -7.88 10.31
CA SER A 657 24.61 -8.87 11.14
C SER A 657 25.27 -8.28 12.38
N GLY A 658 25.67 -9.16 13.31
CA GLY A 658 26.38 -8.82 14.54
C GLY A 658 25.61 -7.87 15.47
N ASP A 659 26.37 -7.06 16.20
CA ASP A 659 25.85 -6.11 17.19
C ASP A 659 25.03 -4.97 16.58
N TYR A 660 25.32 -4.63 15.33
CA TYR A 660 24.53 -3.68 14.57
C TYR A 660 23.10 -4.20 14.34
N ARG A 661 22.96 -5.46 13.88
CA ARG A 661 21.65 -6.13 13.80
C ARG A 661 20.95 -6.16 15.15
N LYS A 662 21.66 -6.60 16.19
CA LYS A 662 21.09 -6.71 17.54
C LYS A 662 20.49 -5.38 18.00
N THR A 663 21.22 -4.29 17.82
CA THR A 663 20.75 -2.94 18.18
C THR A 663 19.53 -2.53 17.35
N LEU A 664 19.54 -2.76 16.04
CA LEU A 664 18.41 -2.44 15.16
C LEU A 664 17.15 -3.23 15.52
N LEU A 665 17.25 -4.53 15.83
CA LEU A 665 16.12 -5.36 16.23
C LEU A 665 15.52 -4.89 17.57
N MET A 666 16.37 -4.43 18.51
CA MET A 666 15.90 -3.82 19.75
C MET A 666 15.15 -2.51 19.51
N LEU A 667 15.66 -1.65 18.63
CA LEU A 667 14.93 -0.43 18.22
C LEU A 667 13.65 -0.76 17.46
N CYS A 668 13.62 -1.83 16.68
CA CYS A 668 12.43 -2.27 15.96
C CYS A 668 11.31 -2.67 16.94
N GLY A 669 11.64 -3.30 18.06
CA GLY A 669 10.67 -3.59 19.13
C GLY A 669 9.80 -4.83 18.87
N GLY A 670 10.40 -5.93 18.41
CA GLY A 670 9.75 -7.26 18.28
C GLY A 670 9.33 -7.66 16.86
N GLU A 671 8.90 -8.92 16.71
CA GLU A 671 8.23 -9.47 15.52
C GLU A 671 6.74 -9.10 15.58
N ASP A 672 6.41 -7.88 15.12
CA ASP A 672 5.06 -7.33 14.87
C ASP A 672 3.90 -7.70 15.80
#